data_AF-A0A672TEZ3-F1
#
_entry.id   AF-A0A672TEZ3-F1
#
_cell.length_a   1.000
_cell.length_b   1.000
_cell.length_c   1.000
_cell.angle_alpha   90.00
_cell.angle_beta   90.00
_cell.angle_gamma   90.00
#
_symmetry.space_group_name_H-M   'P 1'
#
loop_
_entity.id
_entity.type
_entity.pdbx_description
1 polymer ?
#
loop_
_entity_poly.entity_id
_entity_poly.type
_entity_poly.pdbx_seq_one_letter_code
_entity_poly.pdbx_strand_id
1 'polypeptide(L)'
;MFDLNDDFILQRIIQSILDSGRLGPNIKFSECYGLLLKHLKSDEVHWLHPNLTVAEVEQKYEQQHVEAEWRYDLRIRYIPPDFLEKLKDDKTTMLYFYQQVRSDYMQHSARRVSDGMALQLGCLEIRRFYKDMNASGLEKKSNFDLLEKDVGLDLFFPQELIDSMKPKQLRKLIQQTFQQFALLKEEQCIIKFFETLSVFSSFDEEVFSCELQGWSISVDLVIGPKGIRQRTDKSSVVRRSPHIHPSHPSLAIAENMMYLIDGYCRLEHGNETTLIVHKGVWVLLFSCKFSILRNDVVLGRILGEGFFGEVHDGIYKSKTGERVNVAVKTCKDCSADVKEKFMSEALIMKKLDHLHIVRLVGIIEEDPVWIVMELYQYGELGNYLLENKHKLTTVTLILYSLQISKALAYLEGINMVHRDIAVRNVLVAKPDCVKLGDFGLSRYIEEEEYYKASVSRLPIKWMAPESINFRRFTSASDVWMFAVCMWEIMSGSQQPFFWLENKDVINQLEQGVRLPKPERCPPTLYSLMTRCWAYSPVERPSFAELVCKLRYITAALVIKDVKGRQFEPLNESQVCISELKERGFLEPNSKEDAQRLWEMERQCVQETLRRQKQEMLEDNKWLEKEEKLLPAPTAELDRTDDMVYHNVMEMVKVVMQLKNDVNTLPASEYITVVKLVGMTLRSLIRSVDDILPTLHESIRMEIEGTQKLLNKDLAELISKMRLAQQNAVTSLKDECKKQMLAAAHTLAMDSKNLLDAVDQARVRANVAKPATP
;
A
#
# COMPACT_ATOMS: atom_id res chain seq x y z
N MET A 1 -6.91 14.41 8.58
CA MET A 1 -8.20 14.66 9.24
C MET A 1 -8.10 16.04 9.83
N PHE A 2 -8.94 16.99 9.42
CA PHE A 2 -8.89 18.34 10.00
C PHE A 2 -9.55 18.26 11.39
N ASP A 3 -8.87 18.74 12.42
CA ASP A 3 -9.47 18.94 13.75
C ASP A 3 -10.29 20.23 13.67
N LEU A 4 -11.60 20.08 13.53
CA LEU A 4 -12.51 21.18 13.23
C LEU A 4 -13.32 21.46 14.49
N ASN A 5 -13.17 22.65 15.05
CA ASN A 5 -14.11 23.13 16.06
C ASN A 5 -15.52 23.20 15.44
N ASP A 6 -16.56 22.96 16.23
CA ASP A 6 -17.96 22.91 15.77
C ASP A 6 -18.40 24.18 15.00
N ASP A 7 -17.75 25.31 15.29
CA ASP A 7 -17.94 26.61 14.64
C ASP A 7 -17.10 26.82 13.35
N PHE A 8 -16.30 25.83 12.91
CA PHE A 8 -15.51 25.97 11.68
C PHE A 8 -16.41 25.94 10.47
N ILE A 9 -16.36 27.03 9.72
CA ILE A 9 -17.00 27.19 8.43
C ILE A 9 -16.26 26.33 7.38
N LEU A 10 -17.00 25.57 6.57
CA LEU A 10 -16.45 24.63 5.58
C LEU A 10 -15.46 25.29 4.61
N GLN A 11 -15.68 26.55 4.25
CA GLN A 11 -14.76 27.33 3.41
C GLN A 11 -13.33 27.36 3.97
N ARG A 12 -13.17 27.48 5.29
CA ARG A 12 -11.85 27.48 5.93
C ARG A 12 -11.18 26.11 5.87
N ILE A 13 -11.97 25.04 5.86
CA ILE A 13 -11.48 23.66 5.73
C ILE A 13 -10.92 23.46 4.34
N ILE A 14 -11.70 23.83 3.31
CA ILE A 14 -11.29 23.75 1.91
C ILE A 14 -9.99 24.54 1.75
N GLN A 15 -9.95 25.80 2.22
CA GLN A 15 -8.75 26.62 2.11
C GLN A 15 -7.53 26.00 2.84
N SER A 16 -7.73 25.45 4.04
CA SER A 16 -6.67 24.75 4.79
C SER A 16 -6.14 23.52 4.05
N ILE A 17 -7.00 22.75 3.37
CA ILE A 17 -6.57 21.63 2.52
C ILE A 17 -5.70 22.15 1.38
N LEU A 18 -6.16 23.17 0.68
CA LEU A 18 -5.47 23.73 -0.48
C LEU A 18 -4.10 24.32 -0.09
N ASP A 19 -4.03 25.01 1.05
CA ASP A 19 -2.81 25.64 1.55
C ASP A 19 -1.82 24.64 2.18
N SER A 20 -2.29 23.44 2.56
CA SER A 20 -1.44 22.41 3.18
C SER A 20 -0.33 21.86 2.26
N GLY A 21 -0.42 22.13 0.95
CA GLY A 21 0.47 21.56 -0.06
C GLY A 21 0.27 20.07 -0.33
N ARG A 22 -0.67 19.40 0.35
CA ARG A 22 -0.95 17.95 0.16
C ARG A 22 -1.47 17.62 -1.24
N LEU A 23 -2.20 18.55 -1.87
CA LEU A 23 -2.71 18.42 -3.24
C LEU A 23 -1.66 18.78 -4.30
N GLY A 24 -0.62 19.52 -3.89
CA GLY A 24 0.40 20.09 -4.76
C GLY A 24 0.55 21.60 -4.57
N PRO A 25 1.59 22.21 -5.15
CA PRO A 25 1.92 23.62 -4.95
C PRO A 25 1.17 24.56 -5.90
N ASN A 26 1.13 25.85 -5.56
CA ASN A 26 0.71 26.95 -6.44
C ASN A 26 -0.75 26.89 -6.94
N ILE A 27 -1.68 26.44 -6.10
CA ILE A 27 -3.11 26.51 -6.38
C ILE A 27 -3.53 27.99 -6.44
N LYS A 28 -4.17 28.36 -7.55
CA LYS A 28 -4.66 29.72 -7.85
C LYS A 28 -6.19 29.78 -7.89
N PHE A 29 -6.84 28.67 -8.22
CA PHE A 29 -8.29 28.59 -8.39
C PHE A 29 -8.95 27.84 -7.23
N SER A 30 -8.77 28.34 -6.00
CA SER A 30 -9.31 27.70 -4.79
C SER A 30 -10.84 27.68 -4.77
N GLU A 31 -11.47 28.66 -5.40
CA GLU A 31 -12.91 28.81 -5.52
C GLU A 31 -13.58 27.73 -6.40
N CYS A 32 -12.80 26.96 -7.18
CA CYS A 32 -13.31 25.84 -7.97
C CYS A 32 -13.69 24.62 -7.11
N TYR A 33 -13.15 24.55 -5.89
CA TYR A 33 -13.30 23.41 -5.00
C TYR A 33 -14.59 23.49 -4.18
N GLY A 34 -15.23 22.35 -3.98
CA GLY A 34 -16.39 22.15 -3.13
C GLY A 34 -16.25 20.85 -2.33
N LEU A 35 -17.07 20.71 -1.30
CA LEU A 35 -17.09 19.52 -0.45
C LEU A 35 -18.37 18.74 -0.69
N LEU A 36 -18.22 17.46 -1.04
CA LEU A 36 -19.33 16.52 -1.28
C LEU A 36 -19.42 15.55 -0.10
N LEU A 37 -20.58 15.47 0.53
CA LEU A 37 -20.92 14.46 1.52
C LEU A 37 -21.67 13.32 0.83
N LYS A 38 -21.16 12.11 0.94
CA LYS A 38 -21.72 10.91 0.31
C LYS A 38 -22.05 9.85 1.34
N HIS A 39 -23.26 9.31 1.29
CA HIS A 39 -23.60 8.12 2.08
C HIS A 39 -23.04 6.88 1.38
N LEU A 40 -22.36 6.00 2.12
CA LEU A 40 -21.65 4.84 1.58
C LEU A 40 -22.57 3.65 1.31
N LYS A 41 -23.77 3.63 1.91
CA LYS A 41 -24.73 2.53 1.80
C LYS A 41 -25.94 2.85 0.91
N SER A 42 -26.05 4.07 0.41
CA SER A 42 -27.15 4.51 -0.46
C SER A 42 -26.66 5.47 -1.52
N ASP A 43 -27.52 5.81 -2.48
CA ASP A 43 -27.22 6.80 -3.52
C ASP A 43 -27.33 8.26 -3.04
N GLU A 44 -27.53 8.49 -1.74
CA GLU A 44 -27.66 9.82 -1.14
C GLU A 44 -26.34 10.61 -1.17
N VAL A 45 -26.43 11.83 -1.72
CA VAL A 45 -25.31 12.76 -1.90
C VAL A 45 -25.74 14.20 -1.63
N HIS A 46 -24.95 14.92 -0.85
CA HIS A 46 -25.17 16.32 -0.49
C HIS A 46 -23.92 17.12 -0.76
N TRP A 47 -24.00 18.08 -1.66
CA TRP A 47 -22.98 19.11 -1.74
C TRP A 47 -23.14 20.05 -0.56
N LEU A 48 -22.04 20.33 0.12
CA LEU A 48 -22.07 21.16 1.31
C LEU A 48 -21.75 22.61 0.94
N HIS A 49 -22.59 23.53 1.40
CA HIS A 49 -22.38 24.94 1.14
C HIS A 49 -21.17 25.46 1.92
N PRO A 50 -20.27 26.25 1.32
CA PRO A 50 -19.04 26.70 1.97
C PRO A 50 -19.24 27.44 3.29
N ASN A 51 -20.40 28.09 3.48
CA ASN A 51 -20.70 28.85 4.70
C ASN A 51 -21.31 28.02 5.84
N LEU A 52 -21.60 26.73 5.62
CA LEU A 52 -22.06 25.86 6.71
C LEU A 52 -20.95 25.68 7.73
N THR A 53 -21.31 25.53 9.00
CA THR A 53 -20.38 25.01 10.01
C THR A 53 -20.39 23.49 10.00
N VAL A 54 -19.34 22.88 10.56
CA VAL A 54 -19.30 21.42 10.75
C VAL A 54 -20.48 20.93 11.57
N ALA A 55 -20.82 21.63 12.67
CA ALA A 55 -21.97 21.27 13.50
C ALA A 55 -23.29 21.31 12.74
N GLU A 56 -23.49 22.28 11.83
CA GLU A 56 -24.69 22.34 10.99
C GLU A 56 -24.77 21.15 10.03
N VAL A 57 -23.63 20.68 9.50
CA VAL A 57 -23.56 19.51 8.62
C VAL A 57 -23.90 18.24 9.40
N GLU A 58 -23.24 18.03 10.54
CA GLU A 58 -23.48 16.86 11.41
C GLU A 58 -24.94 16.82 11.87
N GLN A 59 -25.48 17.97 12.28
CA GLN A 59 -26.88 18.09 12.69
C GLN A 59 -27.84 17.78 11.55
N LYS A 60 -27.56 18.26 10.33
CA LYS A 60 -28.52 18.20 9.24
C LYS A 60 -28.50 16.86 8.51
N TYR A 61 -27.32 16.27 8.33
CA TYR A 61 -27.13 15.11 7.45
C TYR A 61 -26.73 13.85 8.22
N GLU A 62 -25.98 13.97 9.32
CA GLU A 62 -25.42 12.81 10.02
C GLU A 62 -26.26 12.33 11.21
N GLN A 63 -27.34 13.02 11.59
CA GLN A 63 -28.15 12.61 12.76
C GLN A 63 -28.84 11.26 12.63
N GLN A 64 -29.21 10.85 11.41
CA GLN A 64 -30.04 9.67 11.18
C GLN A 64 -29.21 8.41 10.93
N HIS A 65 -27.90 8.56 10.72
CA HIS A 65 -26.99 7.53 10.25
C HIS A 65 -25.69 7.58 11.03
N VAL A 66 -24.94 6.48 11.07
CA VAL A 66 -23.67 6.48 11.79
C VAL A 66 -22.65 7.26 10.97
N GLU A 67 -21.84 8.12 11.57
CA GLU A 67 -20.79 8.92 10.90
C GLU A 67 -19.92 8.09 9.92
N ALA A 68 -19.62 6.83 10.25
CA ALA A 68 -18.85 5.91 9.40
C ALA A 68 -19.56 5.48 8.11
N GLU A 69 -20.85 5.78 7.98
CA GLU A 69 -21.63 5.59 6.75
C GLU A 69 -21.53 6.81 5.83
N TRP A 70 -20.86 7.89 6.25
CA TRP A 70 -20.67 9.10 5.47
C TRP A 70 -19.21 9.29 5.08
N ARG A 71 -19.00 9.91 3.91
CA ARG A 71 -17.67 10.25 3.39
C ARG A 71 -17.67 11.66 2.83
N TYR A 72 -16.63 12.43 3.17
CA TYR A 72 -16.39 13.76 2.65
C TYR A 72 -15.37 13.69 1.51
N ASP A 73 -15.79 14.05 0.31
CA ASP A 73 -14.94 14.15 -0.87
C ASP A 73 -14.71 15.62 -1.20
N LEU A 74 -13.46 16.09 -1.10
CA LEU A 74 -13.08 17.35 -1.74
C LEU A 74 -13.13 17.13 -3.26
N ARG A 75 -13.74 18.04 -4.00
CA ARG A 75 -13.93 17.91 -5.45
C ARG A 75 -13.92 19.26 -6.13
N ILE A 76 -13.50 19.32 -7.39
CA ILE A 76 -13.76 20.47 -8.25
C ILE A 76 -15.20 20.37 -8.73
N ARG A 77 -15.99 21.39 -8.41
CA ARG A 77 -17.41 21.49 -8.79
C ARG A 77 -17.69 22.67 -9.72
N TYR A 78 -17.06 23.80 -9.43
CA TYR A 78 -17.29 25.04 -10.14
C TYR A 78 -16.20 25.20 -11.19
N ILE A 79 -16.54 24.91 -12.44
CA ILE A 79 -15.57 24.84 -13.52
C ILE A 79 -15.54 26.19 -14.22
N PRO A 80 -14.38 26.87 -14.34
CA PRO A 80 -14.32 28.14 -15.05
C PRO A 80 -14.69 27.99 -16.54
N PRO A 81 -15.29 29.01 -17.17
CA PRO A 81 -15.43 29.01 -18.62
C PRO A 81 -14.03 28.95 -19.26
N ASP A 82 -13.89 28.14 -20.31
CA ASP A 82 -12.61 27.84 -20.96
C ASP A 82 -11.56 27.30 -19.97
N PHE A 83 -11.96 26.38 -19.07
CA PHE A 83 -11.11 25.86 -17.99
C PHE A 83 -9.75 25.35 -18.47
N LEU A 84 -9.64 24.78 -19.67
CA LEU A 84 -8.36 24.31 -20.22
C LEU A 84 -7.34 25.45 -20.33
N GLU A 85 -7.78 26.63 -20.76
CA GLU A 85 -6.92 27.81 -20.86
C GLU A 85 -6.73 28.50 -19.50
N LYS A 86 -7.77 28.55 -18.66
CA LYS A 86 -7.67 29.20 -17.34
C LYS A 86 -6.79 28.42 -16.36
N LEU A 87 -6.89 27.10 -16.36
CA LEU A 87 -6.16 26.24 -15.43
C LEU A 87 -4.76 25.85 -15.92
N LYS A 88 -4.33 26.27 -17.13
CA LYS A 88 -3.00 25.89 -17.68
C LYS A 88 -1.83 26.28 -16.77
N ASP A 89 -1.96 27.42 -16.10
CA ASP A 89 -0.94 27.96 -15.18
C ASP A 89 -1.15 27.53 -13.72
N ASP A 90 -2.17 26.69 -13.47
CA ASP A 90 -2.48 26.01 -12.20
C ASP A 90 -2.47 24.49 -12.43
N LYS A 91 -1.25 23.97 -12.57
CA LYS A 91 -1.01 22.55 -12.88
C LYS A 91 -1.58 21.61 -11.81
N THR A 92 -1.66 22.06 -10.56
CA THR A 92 -2.21 21.27 -9.47
C THR A 92 -3.72 21.12 -9.61
N THR A 93 -4.46 22.20 -9.84
CA THR A 93 -5.90 22.12 -10.06
C THR A 93 -6.24 21.38 -11.35
N MET A 94 -5.46 21.58 -12.44
CA MET A 94 -5.63 20.81 -13.68
C MET A 94 -5.46 19.31 -13.48
N LEU A 95 -4.38 18.89 -12.79
CA LEU A 95 -4.11 17.48 -12.52
C LEU A 95 -5.15 16.87 -11.56
N TYR A 96 -5.57 17.62 -10.55
CA TYR A 96 -6.61 17.18 -9.63
C TYR A 96 -7.95 16.97 -10.34
N PHE A 97 -8.33 17.92 -11.22
CA PHE A 97 -9.55 17.80 -12.01
C PHE A 97 -9.48 16.58 -12.95
N TYR A 98 -8.33 16.37 -13.58
CA TYR A 98 -8.09 15.19 -14.41
C TYR A 98 -8.29 13.89 -13.63
N GLN A 99 -7.69 13.77 -12.44
CA GLN A 99 -7.81 12.58 -11.60
C GLN A 99 -9.26 12.34 -11.17
N GLN A 100 -9.99 13.41 -10.83
CA GLN A 100 -11.40 13.36 -10.49
C GLN A 100 -12.25 12.84 -11.66
N VAL A 101 -12.13 13.46 -12.84
CA VAL A 101 -12.91 13.06 -14.03
C VAL A 101 -12.56 11.64 -14.48
N ARG A 102 -11.28 11.25 -14.38
CA ARG A 102 -10.84 9.89 -14.67
C ARG A 102 -11.44 8.87 -13.70
N SER A 103 -11.47 9.17 -12.40
CA SER A 103 -12.08 8.32 -11.38
C SER A 103 -13.58 8.14 -11.67
N ASP A 104 -14.30 9.22 -11.96
CA ASP A 104 -15.72 9.17 -12.31
C ASP A 104 -15.98 8.34 -13.59
N TYR A 105 -15.10 8.50 -14.59
CA TYR A 105 -15.13 7.69 -15.80
C TYR A 105 -14.99 6.21 -15.48
N MET A 106 -13.95 5.80 -14.75
CA MET A 106 -13.68 4.39 -14.42
C MET A 106 -14.83 3.77 -13.62
N GLN A 107 -15.38 4.50 -12.63
CA GLN A 107 -16.42 3.98 -11.75
C GLN A 107 -17.81 3.91 -12.39
N HIS A 108 -18.20 4.91 -13.18
CA HIS A 108 -19.61 5.08 -13.57
C HIS A 108 -19.86 4.95 -15.07
N SER A 109 -18.85 5.21 -15.90
CA SER A 109 -19.04 5.42 -17.34
C SER A 109 -18.24 4.47 -18.23
N ALA A 110 -17.17 3.86 -17.73
CA ALA A 110 -16.26 3.05 -18.54
C ALA A 110 -16.96 1.84 -19.18
N ARG A 111 -17.91 1.21 -18.49
CA ARG A 111 -18.76 0.14 -19.04
C ARG A 111 -19.69 0.55 -20.19
N ARG A 112 -19.84 1.86 -20.44
CA ARG A 112 -20.78 2.41 -21.44
C ARG A 112 -20.06 3.01 -22.65
N VAL A 113 -18.74 3.22 -22.59
CA VAL A 113 -17.98 3.70 -23.74
C VAL A 113 -17.66 2.55 -24.68
N SER A 114 -17.34 2.87 -25.94
CA SER A 114 -16.85 1.87 -26.88
C SER A 114 -15.44 1.39 -26.52
N ASP A 115 -15.11 0.14 -26.87
CA ASP A 115 -13.77 -0.42 -26.68
C ASP A 115 -12.67 0.48 -27.24
N GLY A 116 -12.93 1.11 -28.40
CA GLY A 116 -11.99 2.05 -29.03
C GLY A 116 -11.73 3.29 -28.18
N MET A 117 -12.76 3.87 -27.58
CA MET A 117 -12.60 5.00 -26.67
C MET A 117 -11.91 4.58 -25.37
N ALA A 118 -12.28 3.44 -24.79
CA ALA A 118 -11.64 2.91 -23.60
C ALA A 118 -10.14 2.64 -23.81
N LEU A 119 -9.77 2.09 -24.98
CA LEU A 119 -8.38 1.91 -25.39
C LEU A 119 -7.63 3.24 -25.50
N GLN A 120 -8.24 4.27 -26.09
CA GLN A 120 -7.64 5.59 -26.21
C GLN A 120 -7.39 6.23 -24.84
N LEU A 121 -8.42 6.26 -23.98
CA LEU A 121 -8.33 6.84 -22.64
C LEU A 121 -7.30 6.11 -21.78
N GLY A 122 -7.26 4.77 -21.82
CA GLY A 122 -6.26 3.99 -21.08
C GLY A 122 -4.84 4.19 -21.60
N CYS A 123 -4.63 4.28 -22.92
CA CYS A 123 -3.30 4.57 -23.49
C CYS A 123 -2.80 5.98 -23.16
N LEU A 124 -3.71 6.97 -23.11
CA LEU A 124 -3.40 8.32 -22.63
C LEU A 124 -2.93 8.30 -21.17
N GLU A 125 -3.60 7.53 -20.30
CA GLU A 125 -3.15 7.39 -18.91
C GLU A 125 -1.81 6.66 -18.81
N ILE A 126 -1.56 5.59 -19.57
CA ILE A 126 -0.24 4.92 -19.57
C ILE A 126 0.86 5.90 -19.97
N ARG A 127 0.63 6.71 -21.02
CA ARG A 127 1.62 7.71 -21.48
C ARG A 127 1.86 8.79 -20.42
N ARG A 128 0.80 9.26 -19.75
CA ARG A 128 0.88 10.25 -18.67
C ARG A 128 1.60 9.69 -17.44
N PHE A 129 1.22 8.48 -17.02
CA PHE A 129 1.73 7.81 -15.82
C PHE A 129 3.21 7.46 -15.97
N TYR A 130 3.62 6.94 -17.13
CA TYR A 130 5.01 6.63 -17.45
C TYR A 130 5.65 7.70 -18.33
N LYS A 131 5.59 8.97 -17.92
CA LYS A 131 6.06 10.11 -18.73
C LYS A 131 7.52 10.06 -19.22
N ASP A 132 8.39 9.32 -18.54
CA ASP A 132 9.80 9.16 -18.92
C ASP A 132 10.07 7.95 -19.83
N MET A 133 9.05 7.12 -20.10
CA MET A 133 9.15 5.98 -21.01
C MET A 133 9.37 6.47 -22.46
N ASN A 134 10.25 5.81 -23.20
CA ASN A 134 10.49 6.13 -24.61
C ASN A 134 9.26 5.79 -25.49
N ALA A 135 9.20 6.37 -26.69
CA ALA A 135 8.04 6.23 -27.58
C ALA A 135 7.74 4.77 -27.98
N SER A 136 8.77 3.94 -28.16
CA SER A 136 8.64 2.50 -28.42
C SER A 136 8.60 1.64 -27.15
N GLY A 137 8.39 2.25 -25.98
CA GLY A 137 8.53 1.58 -24.68
C GLY A 137 7.64 0.36 -24.51
N LEU A 138 6.40 0.42 -24.98
CA LEU A 138 5.45 -0.70 -24.92
C LEU A 138 5.64 -1.74 -26.04
N GLU A 139 6.49 -1.49 -27.05
CA GLU A 139 6.82 -2.49 -28.07
C GLU A 139 7.71 -3.60 -27.50
N LYS A 140 8.52 -3.27 -26.48
CA LYS A 140 9.35 -4.25 -25.77
C LYS A 140 8.44 -5.18 -24.97
N LYS A 141 8.51 -6.48 -25.28
CA LYS A 141 7.75 -7.52 -24.60
C LYS A 141 7.92 -7.49 -23.07
N SER A 142 9.15 -7.29 -22.58
CA SER A 142 9.45 -7.20 -21.14
C SER A 142 8.73 -6.05 -20.44
N ASN A 143 8.63 -4.88 -21.11
CA ASN A 143 8.00 -3.70 -20.55
C ASN A 143 6.47 -3.87 -20.50
N PHE A 144 5.89 -4.50 -21.52
CA PHE A 144 4.47 -4.82 -21.49
C PHE A 144 4.18 -5.92 -20.46
N ASP A 145 5.05 -6.93 -20.32
CA ASP A 145 4.88 -7.99 -19.34
C ASP A 145 4.91 -7.44 -17.91
N LEU A 146 5.75 -6.44 -17.61
CA LEU A 146 5.74 -5.68 -16.35
C LEU A 146 4.39 -4.99 -16.10
N LEU A 147 3.87 -4.29 -17.12
CA LEU A 147 2.56 -3.62 -17.03
C LEU A 147 1.43 -4.62 -16.77
N GLU A 148 1.45 -5.76 -17.47
CA GLU A 148 0.39 -6.77 -17.41
C GLU A 148 0.43 -7.60 -16.12
N LYS A 149 1.62 -7.95 -15.60
CA LYS A 149 1.76 -8.90 -14.49
C LYS A 149 2.03 -8.25 -13.15
N ASP A 150 2.83 -7.18 -13.14
CA ASP A 150 3.32 -6.57 -11.89
C ASP A 150 2.51 -5.31 -11.52
N VAL A 151 1.98 -4.59 -12.51
CA VAL A 151 1.19 -3.37 -12.31
C VAL A 151 -0.32 -3.65 -12.36
N GLY A 152 -0.77 -4.42 -13.35
CA GLY A 152 -2.18 -4.68 -13.61
C GLY A 152 -2.75 -3.77 -14.70
N LEU A 153 -3.45 -4.34 -15.68
CA LEU A 153 -4.09 -3.58 -16.76
C LEU A 153 -5.39 -2.89 -16.32
N ASP A 154 -6.04 -3.42 -15.30
CA ASP A 154 -7.25 -2.91 -14.64
C ASP A 154 -7.05 -1.50 -14.07
N LEU A 155 -5.81 -1.14 -13.74
CA LEU A 155 -5.47 0.23 -13.37
C LEU A 155 -5.73 1.22 -14.52
N PHE A 156 -5.60 0.81 -15.78
CA PHE A 156 -5.66 1.69 -16.96
C PHE A 156 -6.91 1.49 -17.82
N PHE A 157 -7.48 0.29 -17.79
CA PHE A 157 -8.56 -0.13 -18.68
C PHE A 157 -9.72 -0.73 -17.87
N PRO A 158 -10.98 -0.53 -18.29
CA PRO A 158 -12.12 -1.15 -17.62
C PRO A 158 -12.09 -2.68 -17.76
N GLN A 159 -12.59 -3.38 -16.74
CA GLN A 159 -12.60 -4.84 -16.71
C GLN A 159 -13.37 -5.43 -17.88
N GLU A 160 -14.44 -4.78 -18.34
CA GLU A 160 -15.23 -5.21 -19.50
C GLU A 160 -14.39 -5.25 -20.78
N LEU A 161 -13.49 -4.27 -20.98
CA LEU A 161 -12.58 -4.28 -22.13
C LEU A 161 -11.56 -5.42 -22.01
N ILE A 162 -11.02 -5.62 -20.80
CA ILE A 162 -10.01 -6.65 -20.53
C ILE A 162 -10.59 -8.05 -20.78
N ASP A 163 -11.81 -8.30 -20.30
CA ASP A 163 -12.49 -9.60 -20.40
C ASP A 163 -13.07 -9.86 -21.79
N SER A 164 -13.39 -8.81 -22.55
CA SER A 164 -13.98 -8.94 -23.90
C SER A 164 -13.04 -9.52 -24.95
N MET A 165 -11.72 -9.51 -24.72
CA MET A 165 -10.73 -9.90 -25.73
C MET A 165 -9.68 -10.86 -25.16
N LYS A 166 -9.11 -11.70 -26.03
CA LYS A 166 -7.99 -12.56 -25.64
C LYS A 166 -6.76 -11.70 -25.28
N PRO A 167 -5.94 -12.07 -24.26
CA PRO A 167 -4.81 -11.26 -23.82
C PRO A 167 -3.83 -10.85 -24.93
N LYS A 168 -3.53 -11.76 -25.86
CA LYS A 168 -2.68 -11.47 -27.03
C LYS A 168 -3.28 -10.42 -27.98
N GLN A 169 -4.59 -10.44 -28.15
CA GLN A 169 -5.31 -9.47 -29.00
C GLN A 169 -5.36 -8.11 -28.32
N LEU A 170 -5.70 -8.07 -27.03
CA LEU A 170 -5.73 -6.85 -26.23
C LEU A 170 -4.36 -6.17 -26.19
N ARG A 171 -3.29 -6.93 -25.92
CA ARG A 171 -1.90 -6.45 -25.97
C ARG A 171 -1.58 -5.76 -27.29
N LYS A 172 -1.95 -6.39 -28.42
CA LYS A 172 -1.71 -5.82 -29.76
C LYS A 172 -2.46 -4.50 -29.95
N LEU A 173 -3.71 -4.42 -29.51
CA LEU A 173 -4.52 -3.21 -29.62
C LEU A 173 -4.00 -2.07 -28.74
N ILE A 174 -3.54 -2.37 -27.52
CA ILE A 174 -2.91 -1.40 -26.63
C ILE A 174 -1.63 -0.86 -27.27
N GLN A 175 -0.74 -1.73 -27.75
CA GLN A 175 0.50 -1.31 -28.43
C GLN A 175 0.22 -0.42 -29.65
N GLN A 176 -0.74 -0.81 -30.50
CA GLN A 176 -1.11 -0.03 -31.68
C GLN A 176 -1.71 1.33 -31.33
N THR A 177 -2.57 1.38 -30.32
CA THR A 177 -3.24 2.62 -29.89
C THR A 177 -2.26 3.56 -29.20
N PHE A 178 -1.36 3.02 -28.37
CA PHE A 178 -0.35 3.80 -27.65
C PHE A 178 0.57 4.59 -28.59
N GLN A 179 0.90 4.04 -29.77
CA GLN A 179 1.75 4.74 -30.74
C GLN A 179 1.19 6.10 -31.20
N GLN A 180 -0.13 6.29 -31.16
CA GLN A 180 -0.75 7.58 -31.47
C GLN A 180 -0.42 8.67 -30.43
N PHE A 181 -0.08 8.27 -29.21
CA PHE A 181 0.14 9.15 -28.06
C PHE A 181 1.58 9.13 -27.55
N ALA A 182 2.44 8.29 -28.12
CA ALA A 182 3.76 7.97 -27.60
C ALA A 182 4.70 9.20 -27.39
N LEU A 183 4.46 10.29 -28.14
CA LEU A 183 5.22 11.53 -28.07
C LEU A 183 4.56 12.64 -27.23
N LEU A 184 3.36 12.41 -26.70
CA LEU A 184 2.66 13.41 -25.90
C LEU A 184 3.33 13.57 -24.54
N LYS A 185 3.45 14.83 -24.10
CA LYS A 185 3.84 15.18 -22.73
C LYS A 185 2.65 15.05 -21.78
N GLU A 186 2.91 14.98 -20.49
CA GLU A 186 1.91 14.81 -19.42
C GLU A 186 0.70 15.76 -19.57
N GLU A 187 0.94 17.06 -19.76
CA GLU A 187 -0.12 18.07 -19.95
C GLU A 187 -0.95 17.85 -21.22
N GLN A 188 -0.30 17.44 -22.32
CA GLN A 188 -0.98 17.14 -23.58
C GLN A 188 -1.83 15.87 -23.46
N CYS A 189 -1.38 14.88 -22.68
CA CYS A 189 -2.19 13.70 -22.39
C CYS A 189 -3.48 14.06 -21.64
N ILE A 190 -3.38 14.94 -20.64
CA ILE A 190 -4.53 15.42 -19.86
C ILE A 190 -5.54 16.15 -20.77
N ILE A 191 -5.07 17.10 -21.58
CA ILE A 191 -5.92 17.84 -22.52
C ILE A 191 -6.59 16.87 -23.50
N LYS A 192 -5.81 15.95 -24.09
CA LYS A 192 -6.34 14.95 -25.03
C LYS A 192 -7.37 14.03 -24.38
N PHE A 193 -7.17 13.68 -23.11
CA PHE A 193 -8.13 12.88 -22.37
C PHE A 193 -9.47 13.60 -22.21
N PHE A 194 -9.44 14.89 -21.81
CA PHE A 194 -10.66 15.70 -21.72
C PHE A 194 -11.36 15.83 -23.08
N GLU A 195 -10.61 16.12 -24.15
CA GLU A 195 -11.16 16.16 -25.51
C GLU A 195 -11.83 14.85 -25.90
N THR A 196 -11.15 13.71 -25.72
CA THR A 196 -11.69 12.38 -26.05
C THR A 196 -12.93 12.04 -25.24
N LEU A 197 -12.92 12.27 -23.92
CA LEU A 197 -14.04 11.92 -23.05
C LEU A 197 -15.25 12.84 -23.28
N SER A 198 -15.03 14.12 -23.61
CA SER A 198 -16.10 15.11 -23.84
C SER A 198 -17.05 14.75 -24.98
N VAL A 199 -16.59 13.91 -25.94
CA VAL A 199 -17.43 13.37 -27.02
C VAL A 199 -18.54 12.45 -26.48
N PHE A 200 -18.32 11.80 -25.35
CA PHE A 200 -19.26 10.85 -24.75
C PHE A 200 -19.95 11.41 -23.50
N SER A 201 -19.22 12.15 -22.66
CA SER A 201 -19.69 12.62 -21.34
C SER A 201 -19.43 14.10 -21.15
N SER A 202 -20.48 14.83 -20.78
CA SER A 202 -20.38 16.21 -20.29
C SER A 202 -19.99 16.20 -18.81
N PHE A 203 -18.70 16.04 -18.53
CA PHE A 203 -18.16 16.05 -17.15
C PHE A 203 -18.07 17.46 -16.56
N ASP A 204 -18.30 18.49 -17.37
CA ASP A 204 -18.29 19.89 -17.01
C ASP A 204 -19.67 20.48 -16.70
N GLU A 205 -20.73 19.67 -16.81
CA GLU A 205 -22.12 20.08 -16.62
C GLU A 205 -22.87 19.09 -15.71
N GLU A 206 -23.70 19.60 -14.80
CA GLU A 206 -24.65 18.80 -14.01
C GLU A 206 -26.06 18.93 -14.62
N VAL A 207 -26.79 17.81 -14.68
CA VAL A 207 -28.15 17.73 -15.25
C VAL A 207 -29.16 17.40 -14.16
N PHE A 208 -30.20 18.23 -14.01
CA PHE A 208 -31.27 18.09 -13.04
C PHE A 208 -32.62 17.97 -13.74
N SER A 209 -33.30 16.84 -13.56
CA SER A 209 -34.68 16.68 -14.02
C SER A 209 -35.65 17.35 -13.04
N CYS A 210 -36.41 18.34 -13.50
CA CYS A 210 -37.35 19.10 -12.66
C CYS A 210 -38.65 19.43 -13.42
N GLU A 211 -39.67 19.88 -12.68
CA GLU A 211 -40.94 20.35 -13.26
C GLU A 211 -41.03 21.87 -13.13
N LEU A 212 -41.31 22.56 -14.23
CA LEU A 212 -41.56 24.00 -14.23
C LEU A 212 -43.02 24.27 -13.82
N GLN A 213 -43.21 25.14 -12.83
CA GLN A 213 -44.54 25.49 -12.33
C GLN A 213 -45.40 26.16 -13.42
N GLY A 214 -46.68 25.78 -13.48
CA GLY A 214 -47.70 26.38 -14.36
C GLY A 214 -48.32 25.43 -15.38
N TRP A 215 -47.55 24.43 -15.86
CA TRP A 215 -48.00 23.48 -16.91
C TRP A 215 -47.57 22.02 -16.67
N SER A 216 -46.90 21.71 -15.55
CA SER A 216 -46.35 20.36 -15.23
C SER A 216 -45.49 19.79 -16.37
N ILE A 217 -44.67 20.63 -16.99
CA ILE A 217 -43.71 20.19 -18.02
C ILE A 217 -42.44 19.74 -17.30
N SER A 218 -42.13 18.45 -17.44
CA SER A 218 -40.84 17.90 -17.03
C SER A 218 -39.75 18.36 -17.99
N VAL A 219 -38.68 18.94 -17.44
CA VAL A 219 -37.53 19.47 -18.17
C VAL A 219 -36.23 18.98 -17.55
N ASP A 220 -35.21 18.81 -18.38
CA ASP A 220 -33.84 18.59 -17.92
C ASP A 220 -33.10 19.93 -17.95
N LEU A 221 -32.79 20.45 -16.76
CA LEU A 221 -31.99 21.65 -16.56
C LEU A 221 -30.52 21.28 -16.56
N VAL A 222 -29.72 21.92 -17.40
CA VAL A 222 -28.28 21.73 -17.50
C VAL A 222 -27.59 22.96 -16.92
N ILE A 223 -26.73 22.75 -15.93
CA ILE A 223 -25.99 23.81 -15.25
C ILE A 223 -24.50 23.54 -15.36
N GLY A 224 -23.72 24.54 -15.77
CA GLY A 224 -22.28 24.42 -15.91
C GLY A 224 -21.64 25.76 -16.31
N PRO A 225 -20.39 25.77 -16.82
CA PRO A 225 -19.62 26.98 -17.12
C PRO A 225 -20.27 27.90 -18.17
N LYS A 226 -21.21 27.38 -18.96
CA LYS A 226 -21.95 28.11 -19.99
C LYS A 226 -23.28 28.69 -19.46
N GLY A 227 -23.50 28.65 -18.15
CA GLY A 227 -24.74 29.07 -17.48
C GLY A 227 -25.81 27.97 -17.41
N ILE A 228 -27.05 28.38 -17.13
CA ILE A 228 -28.22 27.51 -16.97
C ILE A 228 -28.94 27.39 -18.32
N ARG A 229 -29.12 26.16 -18.81
CA ARG A 229 -29.79 25.85 -20.09
C ARG A 229 -30.85 24.77 -19.92
N GLN A 230 -31.85 24.77 -20.79
CA GLN A 230 -32.82 23.67 -20.89
C GLN A 230 -32.40 22.74 -22.03
N ARG A 231 -32.39 21.43 -21.78
CA ARG A 231 -32.19 20.43 -22.84
C ARG A 231 -33.52 20.19 -23.57
N THR A 232 -33.62 20.64 -24.82
CA THR A 232 -34.87 20.60 -25.62
C THR A 232 -35.02 19.35 -26.49
N ASP A 233 -33.98 18.51 -26.59
CA ASP A 233 -33.95 17.46 -27.60
C ASP A 233 -34.11 16.03 -27.04
N LYS A 234 -35.07 15.28 -27.60
CA LYS A 234 -35.26 13.84 -27.32
C LYS A 234 -34.44 12.95 -28.28
N SER A 235 -33.73 13.51 -29.28
CA SER A 235 -32.97 12.73 -30.27
C SER A 235 -31.49 12.43 -29.96
N SER A 236 -30.86 13.03 -28.94
CA SER A 236 -29.51 12.64 -28.54
C SER A 236 -29.56 11.62 -27.39
N VAL A 237 -29.16 10.38 -27.68
CA VAL A 237 -29.08 9.29 -26.70
C VAL A 237 -27.96 9.58 -25.69
N VAL A 238 -28.23 10.41 -24.67
CA VAL A 238 -27.59 10.31 -23.36
C VAL A 238 -28.61 9.65 -22.45
N ARG A 239 -28.49 8.32 -22.34
CA ARG A 239 -29.40 7.49 -21.55
C ARG A 239 -29.14 7.73 -20.06
N ARG A 240 -30.23 8.09 -19.39
CA ARG A 240 -30.48 8.16 -17.93
C ARG A 240 -29.44 7.38 -17.11
N SER A 241 -28.88 8.01 -16.08
CA SER A 241 -28.34 7.26 -14.94
C SER A 241 -29.43 6.33 -14.41
N PRO A 242 -29.12 5.07 -14.04
CA PRO A 242 -30.15 4.06 -13.72
C PRO A 242 -31.03 4.36 -12.49
N HIS A 243 -30.82 5.48 -11.80
CA HIS A 243 -31.28 5.66 -10.41
C HIS A 243 -32.32 6.77 -10.19
N ILE A 244 -32.85 7.41 -11.24
CA ILE A 244 -33.83 8.51 -11.07
C ILE A 244 -35.18 8.11 -11.63
N HIS A 245 -36.08 7.67 -10.73
CA HIS A 245 -37.51 7.59 -11.03
C HIS A 245 -38.14 9.00 -11.02
N PRO A 246 -39.14 9.26 -11.88
CA PRO A 246 -39.79 10.56 -11.97
C PRO A 246 -40.82 10.70 -10.84
N SER A 247 -40.39 11.23 -9.72
CA SER A 247 -41.27 11.86 -8.73
C SER A 247 -40.49 13.03 -8.13
N HIS A 248 -41.19 14.13 -7.84
CA HIS A 248 -40.68 15.46 -7.43
C HIS A 248 -39.24 15.50 -6.88
N PRO A 249 -38.39 16.44 -7.34
CA PRO A 249 -37.00 16.53 -6.87
C PRO A 249 -36.98 16.59 -5.34
N SER A 250 -36.23 15.68 -4.72
CA SER A 250 -36.06 15.66 -3.27
C SER A 250 -35.46 16.99 -2.80
N LEU A 251 -35.68 17.35 -1.52
CA LEU A 251 -35.08 18.54 -0.93
C LEU A 251 -33.56 18.59 -1.16
N ALA A 252 -32.89 17.43 -1.08
CA ALA A 252 -31.47 17.28 -1.37
C ALA A 252 -31.10 17.68 -2.81
N ILE A 253 -31.89 17.27 -3.81
CA ILE A 253 -31.65 17.65 -5.22
C ILE A 253 -31.83 19.17 -5.40
N ALA A 254 -32.84 19.76 -4.76
CA ALA A 254 -33.06 21.20 -4.81
C ALA A 254 -31.91 21.99 -4.14
N GLU A 255 -31.41 21.54 -3.00
CA GLU A 255 -30.26 22.14 -2.31
C GLU A 255 -28.97 22.02 -3.15
N ASN A 256 -28.70 20.84 -3.70
CA ASN A 256 -27.54 20.61 -4.57
C ASN A 256 -27.55 21.55 -5.78
N MET A 257 -28.72 21.72 -6.42
CA MET A 257 -28.90 22.63 -7.55
C MET A 257 -28.73 24.10 -7.13
N MET A 258 -29.29 24.50 -5.99
CA MET A 258 -29.17 25.87 -5.45
C MET A 258 -27.71 26.22 -5.15
N TYR A 259 -26.96 25.34 -4.48
CA TYR A 259 -25.55 25.56 -4.17
C TYR A 259 -24.66 25.58 -5.41
N LEU A 260 -25.03 24.83 -6.46
CA LEU A 260 -24.33 24.89 -7.75
C LEU A 260 -24.46 26.27 -8.38
N ILE A 261 -25.69 26.80 -8.44
CA ILE A 261 -25.97 28.13 -8.99
C ILE A 261 -25.24 29.20 -8.18
N ASP A 262 -25.35 29.16 -6.85
CA ASP A 262 -24.69 30.12 -5.96
C ASP A 262 -23.17 30.11 -6.16
N GLY A 263 -22.56 28.93 -6.27
CA GLY A 263 -21.12 28.82 -6.51
C GLY A 263 -20.67 29.34 -7.88
N TYR A 264 -21.42 29.10 -8.96
CA TYR A 264 -21.14 29.72 -10.25
C TYR A 264 -21.29 31.25 -10.20
N CYS A 265 -22.29 31.77 -9.48
CA CYS A 265 -22.43 33.21 -9.28
C CYS A 265 -21.23 33.82 -8.54
N ARG A 266 -20.73 33.15 -7.48
CA ARG A 266 -19.50 33.58 -6.76
C ARG A 266 -18.27 33.54 -7.66
N LEU A 267 -18.12 32.48 -8.46
CA LEU A 267 -17.00 32.30 -9.39
C LEU A 267 -16.94 33.40 -10.47
N GLU A 268 -18.10 33.80 -11.03
CA GLU A 268 -18.16 34.81 -12.10
C GLU A 268 -18.02 36.25 -11.60
N HIS A 269 -18.56 36.56 -10.41
CA HIS A 269 -18.68 37.94 -9.93
C HIS A 269 -17.63 38.32 -8.87
N GLY A 270 -16.83 37.36 -8.39
CA GLY A 270 -15.85 37.60 -7.32
C GLY A 270 -16.49 37.99 -5.97
N ASN A 271 -17.79 37.71 -5.80
CA ASN A 271 -18.53 38.02 -4.59
C ASN A 271 -18.32 36.92 -3.54
N GLU A 272 -17.90 37.30 -2.33
CA GLU A 272 -17.79 36.40 -1.18
C GLU A 272 -19.15 36.11 -0.50
N THR A 273 -20.19 36.89 -0.82
CA THR A 273 -21.51 36.78 -0.19
C THR A 273 -22.45 35.86 -0.97
N THR A 274 -23.06 34.89 -0.27
CA THR A 274 -24.09 34.00 -0.84
C THR A 274 -25.35 34.77 -1.25
N LEU A 275 -25.96 34.35 -2.36
CA LEU A 275 -27.27 34.85 -2.84
C LEU A 275 -28.45 34.10 -2.21
N ILE A 276 -28.18 33.11 -1.35
CA ILE A 276 -29.18 32.26 -0.72
C ILE A 276 -29.77 32.97 0.51
N VAL A 277 -31.10 33.20 0.49
CA VAL A 277 -31.84 33.80 1.62
C VAL A 277 -32.38 32.69 2.53
N HIS A 278 -31.75 32.44 3.67
CA HIS A 278 -32.25 31.53 4.70
C HIS A 278 -33.32 32.21 5.57
N LYS A 279 -34.58 31.75 5.52
CA LYS A 279 -35.58 32.06 6.56
C LYS A 279 -35.46 31.04 7.69
N GLY A 280 -34.89 31.47 8.81
CA GLY A 280 -34.35 30.60 9.87
C GLY A 280 -35.34 29.73 10.65
N VAL A 281 -34.80 28.66 11.25
CA VAL A 281 -35.37 27.85 12.34
C VAL A 281 -34.23 27.40 13.27
N TRP A 282 -34.49 27.41 14.57
CA TRP A 282 -33.55 27.48 15.71
C TRP A 282 -33.08 26.14 16.30
N VAL A 283 -31.87 26.19 16.87
CA VAL A 283 -31.26 25.55 18.07
C VAL A 283 -32.14 24.62 18.95
N LEU A 284 -31.64 23.40 19.28
CA LEU A 284 -31.41 22.85 20.65
C LEU A 284 -31.01 21.35 20.69
N LEU A 285 -29.97 21.07 21.51
CA LEU A 285 -29.60 19.83 22.24
C LEU A 285 -28.95 18.65 21.49
N PHE A 286 -27.68 18.32 21.80
CA PHE A 286 -27.25 17.08 22.49
C PHE A 286 -25.73 17.11 22.82
N SER A 287 -25.35 16.60 24.01
CA SER A 287 -23.98 16.61 24.52
C SER A 287 -23.10 15.49 23.93
N CYS A 288 -21.83 15.80 23.63
CA CYS A 288 -20.77 14.83 23.31
C CYS A 288 -20.63 13.76 24.42
N LYS A 289 -20.84 12.48 24.10
CA LYS A 289 -20.90 11.37 25.08
C LYS A 289 -19.54 11.00 25.72
N PHE A 290 -18.42 11.42 25.15
CA PHE A 290 -17.07 11.05 25.60
C PHE A 290 -16.23 12.23 26.08
N SER A 291 -16.70 13.47 25.90
CA SER A 291 -16.03 14.65 26.45
C SER A 291 -16.21 14.67 27.97
N ILE A 292 -15.10 14.70 28.69
CA ILE A 292 -15.06 14.78 30.16
C ILE A 292 -14.31 16.05 30.58
N LEU A 293 -14.70 16.64 31.71
CA LEU A 293 -14.07 17.87 32.18
C LEU A 293 -12.74 17.54 32.86
N ARG A 294 -11.72 18.39 32.65
CA ARG A 294 -10.41 18.25 33.29
C ARG A 294 -10.51 18.12 34.81
N ASN A 295 -11.41 18.88 35.43
CA ASN A 295 -11.63 18.88 36.87
C ASN A 295 -12.22 17.57 37.43
N ASP A 296 -12.77 16.71 36.56
CA ASP A 296 -13.29 15.40 36.94
C ASP A 296 -12.17 14.35 36.99
N VAL A 297 -10.95 14.67 36.55
CA VAL A 297 -9.80 13.75 36.51
C VAL A 297 -8.68 14.27 37.40
N VAL A 298 -8.28 13.44 38.37
CA VAL A 298 -7.09 13.68 39.19
C VAL A 298 -5.93 12.84 38.64
N LEU A 299 -4.89 13.50 38.13
CA LEU A 299 -3.65 12.84 37.71
C LEU A 299 -2.85 12.35 38.91
N GLY A 300 -2.26 11.16 38.76
CA GLY A 300 -1.31 10.58 39.68
C GLY A 300 0.10 10.51 39.08
N ARG A 301 0.81 9.43 39.38
CA ARG A 301 2.20 9.19 38.97
C ARG A 301 2.28 8.80 37.49
N ILE A 302 3.46 9.00 36.92
CA ILE A 302 3.79 8.52 35.57
C ILE A 302 3.91 7.00 35.61
N LEU A 303 3.24 6.33 34.67
CA LEU A 303 3.31 4.90 34.41
C LEU A 303 4.29 4.57 33.29
N GLY A 304 4.43 5.46 32.30
CA GLY A 304 5.33 5.27 31.17
C GLY A 304 5.37 6.50 30.26
N GLU A 305 6.25 6.45 29.26
CA GLU A 305 6.39 7.50 28.26
C GLU A 305 6.15 6.91 26.86
N GLY A 306 5.18 7.48 26.15
CA GLY A 306 4.87 7.15 24.76
C GLY A 306 5.42 8.19 23.79
N PHE A 307 5.17 7.97 22.49
CA PHE A 307 5.66 8.84 21.43
C PHE A 307 5.23 10.32 21.56
N PHE A 308 4.02 10.55 22.06
CA PHE A 308 3.39 11.89 22.16
C PHE A 308 3.53 12.54 23.54
N GLY A 309 3.93 11.78 24.56
CA GLY A 309 3.97 12.27 25.93
C GLY A 309 3.86 11.15 26.96
N GLU A 310 3.53 11.53 28.20
CA GLU A 310 3.49 10.63 29.35
C GLU A 310 2.12 9.98 29.52
N VAL A 311 2.12 8.74 30.01
CA VAL A 311 0.94 8.03 30.51
C VAL A 311 0.99 8.07 32.04
N HIS A 312 -0.07 8.56 32.67
CA HIS A 312 -0.21 8.62 34.12
C HIS A 312 -1.29 7.65 34.62
N ASP A 313 -1.22 7.23 35.89
CA ASP A 313 -2.43 6.77 36.57
C ASP A 313 -3.28 7.98 36.99
N GLY A 314 -4.54 7.74 37.32
CA GLY A 314 -5.43 8.78 37.75
C GLY A 314 -6.76 8.24 38.26
N ILE A 315 -7.57 9.15 38.79
CA ILE A 315 -8.92 8.87 39.26
C ILE A 315 -9.88 9.77 38.48
N TYR A 316 -10.78 9.17 37.71
CA TYR A 316 -11.91 9.86 37.09
C TYR A 316 -13.13 9.76 38.00
N LYS A 317 -13.75 10.90 38.28
CA LYS A 317 -15.01 11.01 39.01
C LYS A 317 -16.14 11.17 38.01
N SER A 318 -16.96 10.14 37.86
CA SER A 318 -18.10 10.19 36.93
C SER A 318 -19.16 11.20 37.38
N LYS A 319 -20.08 11.55 36.46
CA LYS A 319 -21.25 12.40 36.76
C LYS A 319 -22.17 11.80 37.83
N THR A 320 -22.14 10.49 38.04
CA THR A 320 -22.88 9.79 39.11
C THR A 320 -22.14 9.77 40.45
N GLY A 321 -20.92 10.32 40.51
CA GLY A 321 -20.08 10.40 41.70
C GLY A 321 -19.18 9.17 41.93
N GLU A 322 -19.24 8.17 41.04
CA GLU A 322 -18.38 6.98 41.09
C GLU A 322 -16.93 7.35 40.78
N ARG A 323 -15.98 6.73 41.48
CA ARG A 323 -14.54 6.92 41.25
C ARG A 323 -13.98 5.73 40.51
N VAL A 324 -13.44 5.98 39.33
CA VAL A 324 -12.87 4.97 38.42
C VAL A 324 -11.37 5.21 38.30
N ASN A 325 -10.56 4.16 38.47
CA ASN A 325 -9.13 4.23 38.20
C ASN A 325 -8.89 4.26 36.69
N VAL A 326 -8.13 5.25 36.22
CA VAL A 326 -7.91 5.52 34.81
C VAL A 326 -6.44 5.66 34.48
N ALA A 327 -6.08 5.32 33.24
CA ALA A 327 -4.81 5.67 32.64
C ALA A 327 -5.01 6.92 31.79
N VAL A 328 -4.17 7.92 31.97
CA VAL A 328 -4.29 9.22 31.28
C VAL A 328 -3.07 9.43 30.42
N LYS A 329 -3.26 9.35 29.09
CA LYS A 329 -2.23 9.69 28.12
C LYS A 329 -2.26 11.19 27.87
N THR A 330 -1.13 11.86 28.03
CA THR A 330 -0.98 13.30 27.89
C THR A 330 -0.21 13.63 26.61
N CYS A 331 -0.58 14.73 25.94
CA CYS A 331 0.17 15.25 24.80
C CYS A 331 1.12 16.37 25.28
N LYS A 332 2.45 16.15 25.18
CA LYS A 332 3.46 17.14 25.58
C LYS A 332 3.61 18.28 24.55
N ASP A 333 3.36 17.98 23.27
CA ASP A 333 3.47 18.91 22.14
C ASP A 333 2.07 19.13 21.53
N CYS A 334 1.50 20.31 21.73
CA CYS A 334 0.16 20.68 21.26
C CYS A 334 0.17 21.36 19.88
N SER A 335 1.23 21.18 19.07
CA SER A 335 1.18 21.56 17.66
C SER A 335 0.08 20.80 16.92
N ALA A 336 -0.58 21.45 15.96
CA ALA A 336 -1.77 20.93 15.30
C ALA A 336 -1.55 19.53 14.69
N ASP A 337 -0.41 19.29 14.04
CA ASP A 337 -0.05 17.99 13.44
C ASP A 337 0.14 16.85 14.46
N VAL A 338 0.63 17.18 15.66
CA VAL A 338 0.87 16.22 16.73
C VAL A 338 -0.44 15.93 17.46
N LYS A 339 -1.24 16.97 17.72
CA LYS A 339 -2.58 16.85 18.30
C LYS A 339 -3.53 16.04 17.41
N GLU A 340 -3.50 16.23 16.08
CA GLU A 340 -4.27 15.43 15.12
C GLU A 340 -3.93 13.93 15.24
N LYS A 341 -2.63 13.58 15.23
CA LYS A 341 -2.18 12.19 15.36
C LYS A 341 -2.53 11.60 16.71
N PHE A 342 -2.39 12.38 17.77
CA PHE A 342 -2.77 11.98 19.13
C PHE A 342 -4.26 11.68 19.23
N MET A 343 -5.11 12.59 18.73
CA MET A 343 -6.57 12.44 18.73
C MET A 343 -7.05 11.29 17.83
N SER A 344 -6.33 10.97 16.75
CA SER A 344 -6.70 9.85 15.87
C SER A 344 -6.78 8.51 16.60
N GLU A 345 -5.92 8.29 17.61
CA GLU A 345 -5.95 7.10 18.47
C GLU A 345 -7.25 7.04 19.29
N ALA A 346 -7.67 8.16 19.89
CA ALA A 346 -8.90 8.24 20.65
C ALA A 346 -10.15 8.04 19.78
N LEU A 347 -10.16 8.60 18.57
CA LEU A 347 -11.26 8.45 17.61
C LEU A 347 -11.42 7.00 17.14
N ILE A 348 -10.31 6.27 16.94
CA ILE A 348 -10.36 4.83 16.67
C ILE A 348 -10.94 4.10 17.88
N MET A 349 -10.38 4.32 19.08
CA MET A 349 -10.81 3.64 20.30
C MET A 349 -12.29 3.90 20.65
N LYS A 350 -12.83 5.07 20.31
CA LYS A 350 -14.27 5.41 20.47
C LYS A 350 -15.19 4.43 19.74
N LYS A 351 -14.74 3.86 18.62
CA LYS A 351 -15.52 2.94 17.76
C LYS A 351 -15.33 1.46 18.13
N LEU A 352 -14.43 1.15 19.06
CA LEU A 352 -14.11 -0.23 19.44
C LEU A 352 -14.82 -0.63 20.73
N ASP A 353 -15.55 -1.74 20.67
CA ASP A 353 -16.16 -2.37 21.84
C ASP A 353 -15.94 -3.87 21.80
N HIS A 354 -14.97 -4.33 22.58
CA HIS A 354 -14.65 -5.75 22.69
C HIS A 354 -13.99 -6.07 24.04
N LEU A 355 -14.32 -7.25 24.60
CA LEU A 355 -13.84 -7.69 25.92
C LEU A 355 -12.31 -7.65 26.06
N HIS A 356 -11.60 -7.99 24.98
CA HIS A 356 -10.14 -8.06 24.94
C HIS A 356 -9.49 -6.85 24.24
N ILE A 357 -10.17 -5.69 24.22
CA ILE A 357 -9.62 -4.40 23.78
C ILE A 357 -9.63 -3.42 24.96
N VAL A 358 -8.62 -2.54 25.02
CA VAL A 358 -8.56 -1.45 25.99
C VAL A 358 -9.70 -0.46 25.74
N ARG A 359 -10.46 -0.14 26.78
CA ARG A 359 -11.65 0.72 26.65
C ARG A 359 -11.30 2.19 26.88
N LEU A 360 -11.80 3.05 25.99
CA LEU A 360 -11.80 4.50 26.17
C LEU A 360 -12.84 4.89 27.22
N VAL A 361 -12.43 5.69 28.21
CA VAL A 361 -13.32 6.26 29.23
C VAL A 361 -13.79 7.65 28.80
N GLY A 362 -12.91 8.47 28.25
CA GLY A 362 -13.24 9.80 27.75
C GLY A 362 -12.05 10.57 27.21
N ILE A 363 -12.30 11.76 26.71
CA ILE A 363 -11.31 12.66 26.13
C ILE A 363 -11.45 14.04 26.80
N ILE A 364 -10.32 14.64 27.17
CA ILE A 364 -10.26 16.05 27.58
C ILE A 364 -9.65 16.80 26.41
N GLU A 365 -10.48 17.57 25.72
CA GLU A 365 -10.13 18.24 24.46
C GLU A 365 -9.42 19.59 24.68
N GLU A 366 -9.57 20.17 25.87
CA GLU A 366 -8.84 21.37 26.31
C GLU A 366 -7.33 21.11 26.35
N ASP A 367 -6.51 22.07 25.93
CA ASP A 367 -5.06 21.91 26.00
C ASP A 367 -4.55 21.94 27.45
N PRO A 368 -3.60 21.05 27.83
CA PRO A 368 -3.06 19.95 27.02
C PRO A 368 -4.04 18.77 26.89
N VAL A 369 -4.29 18.28 25.67
CA VAL A 369 -5.25 17.19 25.40
C VAL A 369 -4.91 15.90 26.15
N TRP A 370 -5.91 15.28 26.78
CA TRP A 370 -5.76 13.98 27.46
C TRP A 370 -6.69 12.91 26.88
N ILE A 371 -6.16 11.70 26.72
CA ILE A 371 -6.93 10.49 26.40
C ILE A 371 -7.03 9.66 27.68
N VAL A 372 -8.25 9.46 28.17
CA VAL A 372 -8.53 8.76 29.43
C VAL A 372 -9.06 7.37 29.14
N MET A 373 -8.35 6.35 29.60
CA MET A 373 -8.60 4.93 29.36
C MET A 373 -8.77 4.19 30.69
N GLU A 374 -9.30 2.97 30.64
CA GLU A 374 -9.29 2.10 31.82
C GLU A 374 -7.86 1.79 32.28
N LEU A 375 -7.60 1.86 33.59
CA LEU A 375 -6.32 1.46 34.16
C LEU A 375 -6.30 -0.05 34.44
N TYR A 376 -5.25 -0.74 33.96
CA TYR A 376 -5.03 -2.15 34.24
C TYR A 376 -3.85 -2.35 35.19
N GLN A 377 -4.15 -2.90 36.37
CA GLN A 377 -3.24 -2.92 37.52
C GLN A 377 -1.94 -3.72 37.31
N TYR A 378 -1.93 -4.66 36.35
CA TYR A 378 -0.76 -5.51 36.08
C TYR A 378 0.11 -4.98 34.92
N GLY A 379 -0.29 -3.86 34.29
CA GLY A 379 0.50 -3.21 33.25
C GLY A 379 0.67 -4.04 31.98
N GLU A 380 1.80 -3.82 31.30
CA GLU A 380 2.17 -4.45 30.03
C GLU A 380 2.45 -5.95 30.17
N LEU A 381 1.97 -6.74 29.21
CA LEU A 381 2.12 -8.19 29.18
C LEU A 381 3.59 -8.59 29.12
N GLY A 382 4.45 -7.86 28.39
CA GLY A 382 5.89 -8.15 28.33
C GLY A 382 6.55 -8.19 29.71
N ASN A 383 6.34 -7.15 30.52
CA ASN A 383 6.86 -7.07 31.89
C ASN A 383 6.23 -8.14 32.79
N TYR A 384 4.91 -8.34 32.68
CA TYR A 384 4.19 -9.34 33.46
C TYR A 384 4.71 -10.76 33.20
N LEU A 385 5.03 -11.11 31.95
CA LEU A 385 5.62 -12.41 31.57
C LEU A 385 6.99 -12.62 32.20
N LEU A 386 7.83 -11.58 32.26
CA LEU A 386 9.16 -11.63 32.88
C LEU A 386 9.06 -11.84 34.39
N GLU A 387 8.23 -11.04 35.06
CA GLU A 387 8.07 -11.06 36.52
C GLU A 387 7.39 -12.34 37.02
N ASN A 388 6.48 -12.93 36.23
CA ASN A 388 5.67 -14.08 36.63
C ASN A 388 6.06 -15.39 35.93
N LYS A 389 7.24 -15.46 35.29
CA LYS A 389 7.73 -16.62 34.52
C LYS A 389 7.61 -17.98 35.24
N HIS A 390 7.74 -17.99 36.57
CA HIS A 390 7.64 -19.19 37.39
C HIS A 390 6.20 -19.60 37.76
N LYS A 391 5.24 -18.68 37.66
CA LYS A 391 3.81 -18.91 37.97
C LYS A 391 3.00 -19.23 36.71
N LEU A 392 3.45 -18.79 35.55
CA LEU A 392 2.72 -18.92 34.29
C LEU A 392 2.83 -20.33 33.68
N THR A 393 1.68 -20.94 33.42
CA THR A 393 1.57 -22.23 32.76
C THR A 393 1.44 -22.08 31.25
N THR A 394 1.83 -23.11 30.49
CA THR A 394 1.62 -23.16 29.02
C THR A 394 0.18 -22.90 28.62
N VAL A 395 -0.79 -23.40 29.40
CA VAL A 395 -2.23 -23.17 29.17
C VAL A 395 -2.57 -21.68 29.26
N THR A 396 -2.03 -21.00 30.27
CA THR A 396 -2.23 -19.55 30.46
C THR A 396 -1.63 -18.73 29.31
N LEU A 397 -0.44 -19.10 28.85
CA LEU A 397 0.21 -18.44 27.71
C LEU A 397 -0.62 -18.58 26.42
N ILE A 398 -1.21 -19.75 26.18
CA ILE A 398 -2.07 -20.00 25.02
C ILE A 398 -3.42 -19.29 25.17
N LEU A 399 -3.94 -19.18 26.39
CA LEU A 399 -5.13 -18.39 26.68
C LEU A 399 -4.92 -16.92 26.30
N TYR A 400 -3.77 -16.32 26.63
CA TYR A 400 -3.46 -14.96 26.19
C TYR A 400 -3.46 -14.83 24.67
N SER A 401 -2.79 -15.76 23.96
CA SER A 401 -2.82 -15.79 22.49
C SER A 401 -4.24 -15.90 21.92
N LEU A 402 -5.10 -16.72 22.54
CA LEU A 402 -6.51 -16.86 22.15
C LEU A 402 -7.33 -15.58 22.39
N GLN A 403 -7.07 -14.87 23.48
CA GLN A 403 -7.77 -13.62 23.79
C GLN A 403 -7.38 -12.50 22.82
N ILE A 404 -6.09 -12.41 22.49
CA ILE A 404 -5.57 -11.48 21.49
C ILE A 404 -6.12 -11.83 20.11
N SER A 405 -6.16 -13.11 19.71
CA SER A 405 -6.73 -13.49 18.40
C SER A 405 -8.22 -13.19 18.27
N LYS A 406 -8.99 -13.28 19.36
CA LYS A 406 -10.40 -12.84 19.37
C LYS A 406 -10.53 -11.33 19.15
N ALA A 407 -9.67 -10.52 19.78
CA ALA A 407 -9.64 -9.08 19.54
C ALA A 407 -9.29 -8.77 18.07
N LEU A 408 -8.29 -9.45 17.52
CA LEU A 408 -7.85 -9.25 16.13
C LEU A 408 -8.88 -9.75 15.11
N ALA A 409 -9.62 -10.83 15.39
CA ALA A 409 -10.75 -11.26 14.57
C ALA A 409 -11.88 -10.21 14.57
N TYR A 410 -12.12 -9.55 15.71
CA TYR A 410 -13.04 -8.42 15.77
C TYR A 410 -12.55 -7.24 14.92
N LEU A 411 -11.25 -6.89 14.97
CA LEU A 411 -10.68 -5.83 14.12
C LEU A 411 -10.79 -6.18 12.62
N GLU A 412 -10.47 -7.42 12.25
CA GLU A 412 -10.60 -7.93 10.88
C GLU A 412 -12.04 -7.79 10.37
N GLY A 413 -13.04 -8.13 11.19
CA GLY A 413 -14.46 -8.02 10.82
C GLY A 413 -14.97 -6.59 10.63
N ILE A 414 -14.26 -5.58 11.13
CA ILE A 414 -14.54 -4.15 10.89
C ILE A 414 -13.52 -3.53 9.92
N ASN A 415 -12.78 -4.35 9.17
CA ASN A 415 -11.75 -3.95 8.22
C ASN A 415 -10.69 -3.01 8.83
N MET A 416 -10.23 -3.28 10.05
CA MET A 416 -9.19 -2.49 10.71
C MET A 416 -7.88 -3.27 10.85
N VAL A 417 -6.76 -2.63 10.46
CA VAL A 417 -5.39 -3.14 10.63
C VAL A 417 -4.73 -2.42 11.78
N HIS A 418 -4.15 -3.18 12.70
CA HIS A 418 -3.48 -2.67 13.89
C HIS A 418 -2.05 -2.20 13.63
N ARG A 419 -1.28 -2.89 12.77
CA ARG A 419 0.08 -2.52 12.32
C ARG A 419 1.20 -2.53 13.37
N ASP A 420 0.88 -2.74 14.63
CA ASP A 420 1.88 -2.85 15.71
C ASP A 420 1.49 -3.86 16.79
N ILE A 421 1.25 -5.11 16.38
CA ILE A 421 0.87 -6.19 17.29
C ILE A 421 2.14 -6.76 17.94
N ALA A 422 2.29 -6.53 19.25
CA ALA A 422 3.40 -7.02 20.06
C ALA A 422 3.01 -7.05 21.54
N VAL A 423 3.71 -7.82 22.37
CA VAL A 423 3.38 -7.94 23.81
C VAL A 423 3.50 -6.64 24.61
N ARG A 424 4.28 -5.66 24.11
CA ARG A 424 4.38 -4.30 24.70
C ARG A 424 3.08 -3.50 24.54
N ASN A 425 2.26 -3.83 23.55
CA ASN A 425 0.99 -3.16 23.25
C ASN A 425 -0.21 -3.98 23.79
N VAL A 426 0.03 -4.95 24.66
CA VAL A 426 -1.00 -5.77 25.31
C VAL A 426 -0.93 -5.53 26.82
N LEU A 427 -2.07 -5.27 27.45
CA LEU A 427 -2.19 -5.01 28.88
C LEU A 427 -2.86 -6.18 29.60
N VAL A 428 -2.43 -6.45 30.83
CA VAL A 428 -2.96 -7.52 31.68
C VAL A 428 -4.04 -6.95 32.60
N ALA A 429 -5.30 -7.25 32.30
CA ALA A 429 -6.44 -6.81 33.10
C ALA A 429 -6.59 -7.65 34.38
N LYS A 430 -6.42 -8.96 34.24
CA LYS A 430 -6.42 -9.97 35.31
C LYS A 430 -5.40 -11.06 35.00
N PRO A 431 -4.98 -11.89 35.96
CA PRO A 431 -4.06 -12.99 35.69
C PRO A 431 -4.51 -13.93 34.56
N ASP A 432 -5.80 -14.00 34.28
CA ASP A 432 -6.44 -14.80 33.24
C ASP A 432 -7.05 -13.96 32.10
N CYS A 433 -6.79 -12.65 32.04
CA CYS A 433 -7.41 -11.75 31.05
C CYS A 433 -6.44 -10.68 30.55
N VAL A 434 -6.18 -10.68 29.24
CA VAL A 434 -5.41 -9.65 28.53
C VAL A 434 -6.27 -8.83 27.59
N LYS A 435 -5.81 -7.62 27.29
CA LYS A 435 -6.46 -6.67 26.39
C LYS A 435 -5.44 -6.03 25.45
N LEU A 436 -5.78 -5.98 24.17
CA LEU A 436 -5.01 -5.30 23.14
C LEU A 436 -5.21 -3.78 23.22
N GLY A 437 -4.12 -3.03 23.17
CA GLY A 437 -4.09 -1.58 23.24
C GLY A 437 -3.12 -0.97 22.22
N ASP A 438 -2.87 0.33 22.36
CA ASP A 438 -2.04 1.16 21.47
C ASP A 438 -2.50 1.17 19.99
N PHE A 439 -3.51 1.99 19.72
CA PHE A 439 -4.08 2.17 18.38
C PHE A 439 -3.44 3.33 17.61
N GLY A 440 -2.29 3.87 18.06
CA GLY A 440 -1.66 5.04 17.46
C GLY A 440 -1.15 4.85 16.02
N LEU A 441 -1.02 3.59 15.57
CA LEU A 441 -0.67 3.22 14.19
C LEU A 441 -1.82 2.55 13.42
N SER A 442 -2.94 2.27 14.09
CA SER A 442 -4.08 1.52 13.54
C SER A 442 -4.84 2.33 12.50
N ARG A 443 -5.41 1.67 11.48
CA ARG A 443 -6.24 2.30 10.43
C ARG A 443 -7.23 1.32 9.80
N TYR A 444 -8.35 1.85 9.29
CA TYR A 444 -9.29 1.10 8.43
C TYR A 444 -8.67 0.82 7.05
N ILE A 445 -9.03 -0.32 6.44
CA ILE A 445 -8.68 -0.69 5.06
C ILE A 445 -9.77 -0.16 4.13
N GLU A 446 -9.40 0.68 3.16
CA GLU A 446 -10.24 1.02 2.00
C GLU A 446 -9.93 0.04 0.86
N GLU A 447 -10.93 -0.41 0.10
CA GLU A 447 -10.81 -1.52 -0.87
C GLU A 447 -9.85 -1.27 -2.04
N GLU A 448 -9.30 -0.07 -2.26
CA GLU A 448 -8.42 0.21 -3.42
C GLU A 448 -7.12 1.01 -3.14
N GLU A 449 -6.73 1.29 -1.89
CA GLU A 449 -5.51 2.09 -1.65
C GLU A 449 -4.28 1.30 -1.16
N TYR A 450 -3.36 1.07 -2.09
CA TYR A 450 -1.97 0.65 -1.83
C TYR A 450 -1.16 1.82 -1.21
N TYR A 451 -1.09 1.86 0.12
CA TYR A 451 -0.42 2.97 0.82
C TYR A 451 1.07 2.70 1.17
N LYS A 452 1.89 3.77 1.09
CA LYS A 452 3.27 3.85 1.59
C LYS A 452 3.35 4.73 2.85
N ALA A 453 3.68 4.13 3.99
CA ALA A 453 3.81 4.81 5.29
C ALA A 453 4.88 5.91 5.34
N SER A 454 4.63 6.94 6.18
CA SER A 454 5.59 8.00 6.53
C SER A 454 6.79 7.47 7.36
N VAL A 455 7.87 8.27 7.40
CA VAL A 455 9.22 7.94 7.91
C VAL A 455 9.30 7.87 9.45
N SER A 456 8.43 7.12 10.11
CA SER A 456 8.58 6.83 11.56
C SER A 456 9.49 5.61 11.80
N ARG A 457 10.03 5.49 13.03
CA ARG A 457 10.81 4.33 13.50
C ARG A 457 9.89 3.10 13.52
N LEU A 458 10.03 2.24 12.51
CA LEU A 458 9.22 1.03 12.40
C LEU A 458 9.71 -0.14 13.27
N PRO A 459 8.81 -1.01 13.76
CA PRO A 459 9.15 -2.21 14.52
C PRO A 459 9.59 -3.37 13.60
N ILE A 460 10.68 -3.19 12.85
CA ILE A 460 11.11 -4.08 11.75
C ILE A 460 11.10 -5.57 12.12
N LYS A 461 11.54 -5.94 13.34
CA LYS A 461 11.63 -7.33 13.81
C LYS A 461 10.26 -8.03 13.99
N TRP A 462 9.17 -7.28 14.02
CA TRP A 462 7.79 -7.79 14.13
C TRP A 462 7.07 -7.82 12.77
N MET A 463 7.53 -7.01 11.81
CA MET A 463 6.81 -6.76 10.58
C MET A 463 6.88 -7.93 9.58
N ALA A 464 5.83 -8.04 8.76
CA ALA A 464 5.80 -8.95 7.62
C ALA A 464 6.73 -8.49 6.49
N PRO A 465 7.27 -9.40 5.65
CA PRO A 465 8.20 -9.04 4.58
C PRO A 465 7.64 -7.97 3.62
N GLU A 466 6.36 -8.07 3.23
CA GLU A 466 5.71 -7.11 2.36
C GLU A 466 5.55 -5.72 3.01
N SER A 467 5.41 -5.67 4.34
CA SER A 467 5.36 -4.43 5.10
C SER A 467 6.74 -3.78 5.21
N ILE A 468 7.82 -4.59 5.31
CA ILE A 468 9.20 -4.09 5.32
C ILE A 468 9.60 -3.54 3.95
N ASN A 469 9.37 -4.32 2.89
CA ASN A 469 9.81 -4.03 1.52
C ASN A 469 8.95 -2.95 0.84
N PHE A 470 7.63 -3.04 0.98
CA PHE A 470 6.69 -2.24 0.18
C PHE A 470 5.82 -1.32 1.03
N ARG A 471 6.00 -1.32 2.36
CA ARG A 471 5.14 -0.59 3.31
C ARG A 471 3.66 -0.97 3.22
N ARG A 472 3.38 -2.18 2.74
CA ARG A 472 2.03 -2.74 2.61
C ARG A 472 1.56 -3.32 3.95
N PHE A 473 0.45 -2.81 4.48
CA PHE A 473 -0.17 -3.30 5.71
C PHE A 473 -1.61 -3.75 5.43
N THR A 474 -1.93 -4.98 5.82
CA THR A 474 -3.22 -5.65 5.63
C THR A 474 -3.53 -6.57 6.82
N SER A 475 -4.72 -7.17 6.87
CA SER A 475 -5.04 -8.21 7.86
C SER A 475 -4.01 -9.36 7.81
N ALA A 476 -3.51 -9.73 6.62
CA ALA A 476 -2.48 -10.76 6.47
C ALA A 476 -1.12 -10.36 7.06
N SER A 477 -0.74 -9.07 7.02
CA SER A 477 0.47 -8.61 7.71
C SER A 477 0.29 -8.59 9.23
N ASP A 478 -0.93 -8.33 9.71
CA ASP A 478 -1.26 -8.44 11.14
C ASP A 478 -1.23 -9.90 11.63
N VAL A 479 -1.64 -10.86 10.79
CA VAL A 479 -1.49 -12.31 11.09
C VAL A 479 -0.01 -12.68 11.30
N TRP A 480 0.90 -12.11 10.51
CA TRP A 480 2.33 -12.31 10.70
C TRP A 480 2.81 -11.73 12.05
N MET A 481 2.45 -10.47 12.34
CA MET A 481 2.81 -9.80 13.60
C MET A 481 2.22 -10.54 14.81
N PHE A 482 0.99 -11.03 14.70
CA PHE A 482 0.35 -11.84 15.73
C PHE A 482 1.12 -13.13 16.01
N ALA A 483 1.66 -13.80 14.99
CA ALA A 483 2.50 -14.97 15.21
C ALA A 483 3.84 -14.64 15.88
N VAL A 484 4.43 -13.47 15.57
CA VAL A 484 5.59 -12.95 16.34
C VAL A 484 5.19 -12.68 17.80
N CYS A 485 4.03 -12.07 18.04
CA CYS A 485 3.50 -11.83 19.39
C CYS A 485 3.25 -13.15 20.15
N MET A 486 2.71 -14.19 19.50
CA MET A 486 2.58 -15.52 20.11
C MET A 486 3.96 -16.09 20.48
N TRP A 487 4.97 -15.88 19.63
CA TRP A 487 6.34 -16.31 19.91
C TRP A 487 6.94 -15.56 21.12
N GLU A 488 6.71 -14.25 21.24
CA GLU A 488 7.10 -13.45 22.41
C GLU A 488 6.45 -13.99 23.70
N ILE A 489 5.14 -14.28 23.66
CA ILE A 489 4.42 -14.86 24.81
C ILE A 489 5.05 -16.20 25.22
N MET A 490 5.30 -17.09 24.26
CA MET A 490 5.80 -18.44 24.52
C MET A 490 7.29 -18.50 24.90
N SER A 491 8.07 -17.49 24.50
CA SER A 491 9.48 -17.33 24.88
C SER A 491 9.67 -16.61 26.22
N GLY A 492 8.59 -16.03 26.78
CA GLY A 492 8.64 -15.26 28.02
C GLY A 492 9.17 -13.85 27.80
N SER A 493 8.62 -13.14 26.80
CA SER A 493 8.96 -11.77 26.41
C SER A 493 10.39 -11.59 25.87
N GLN A 494 10.92 -12.61 25.18
CA GLN A 494 12.19 -12.46 24.47
C GLN A 494 11.99 -11.56 23.24
N GLN A 495 12.98 -10.71 22.94
CA GLN A 495 12.95 -9.92 21.71
C GLN A 495 13.05 -10.83 20.47
N PRO A 496 12.16 -10.71 19.47
CA PRO A 496 12.27 -11.47 18.23
C PRO A 496 13.55 -11.09 17.49
N PHE A 497 14.27 -12.08 16.95
CA PHE A 497 15.53 -11.86 16.24
C PHE A 497 16.53 -11.01 17.05
N PHE A 498 16.65 -11.25 18.37
CA PHE A 498 17.56 -10.48 19.24
C PHE A 498 19.03 -10.54 18.77
N TRP A 499 19.39 -11.58 18.00
CA TRP A 499 20.72 -11.77 17.41
C TRP A 499 20.94 -11.02 16.10
N LEU A 500 19.93 -10.34 15.55
CA LEU A 500 20.00 -9.56 14.32
C LEU A 500 19.84 -8.06 14.56
N GLU A 501 20.48 -7.25 13.74
CA GLU A 501 20.12 -5.84 13.60
C GLU A 501 18.89 -5.71 12.68
N ASN A 502 18.12 -4.62 12.80
CA ASN A 502 16.90 -4.40 12.01
C ASN A 502 17.14 -4.51 10.49
N LYS A 503 18.29 -4.02 10.01
CA LYS A 503 18.66 -4.02 8.58
C LYS A 503 18.85 -5.43 8.01
N ASP A 504 19.18 -6.41 8.85
CA ASP A 504 19.51 -7.77 8.44
C ASP A 504 18.29 -8.71 8.45
N VAL A 505 17.21 -8.31 9.13
CA VAL A 505 16.00 -9.14 9.32
C VAL A 505 15.40 -9.55 7.99
N ILE A 506 15.26 -8.64 7.03
CA ILE A 506 14.59 -8.93 5.76
C ILE A 506 15.33 -10.00 4.95
N ASN A 507 16.66 -9.89 4.85
CA ASN A 507 17.49 -10.85 4.13
C ASN A 507 17.37 -12.27 4.72
N GLN A 508 17.28 -12.37 6.06
CA GLN A 508 17.09 -13.65 6.73
C GLN A 508 15.69 -14.23 6.46
N LEU A 509 14.65 -13.40 6.49
CA LEU A 509 13.28 -13.82 6.17
C LEU A 509 13.14 -14.30 4.72
N GLU A 510 13.78 -13.63 3.77
CA GLU A 510 13.80 -13.99 2.34
C GLU A 510 14.55 -15.31 2.08
N GLN A 511 15.53 -15.65 2.90
CA GLN A 511 16.22 -16.95 2.89
C GLN A 511 15.42 -18.08 3.57
N GLY A 512 14.19 -17.80 4.03
CA GLY A 512 13.32 -18.76 4.69
C GLY A 512 13.60 -18.93 6.20
N VAL A 513 14.49 -18.12 6.79
CA VAL A 513 14.73 -18.16 8.24
C VAL A 513 13.49 -17.66 8.97
N ARG A 514 13.13 -18.35 10.04
CA ARG A 514 12.01 -18.01 10.93
C ARG A 514 12.46 -18.11 12.39
N LEU A 515 11.70 -17.51 13.30
CA LEU A 515 11.98 -17.58 14.73
C LEU A 515 11.94 -19.05 15.20
N PRO A 516 12.91 -19.51 16.01
CA PRO A 516 12.99 -20.91 16.42
C PRO A 516 11.89 -21.25 17.43
N LYS A 517 11.47 -22.53 17.49
CA LYS A 517 10.45 -22.99 18.44
C LYS A 517 10.89 -22.74 19.89
N PRO A 518 10.12 -21.98 20.71
CA PRO A 518 10.41 -21.85 22.13
C PRO A 518 10.34 -23.21 22.85
N GLU A 519 11.12 -23.35 23.93
CA GLU A 519 11.27 -24.62 24.66
C GLU A 519 9.93 -25.17 25.15
N ARG A 520 9.13 -24.33 25.82
CA ARG A 520 7.81 -24.67 26.38
C ARG A 520 6.67 -24.64 25.35
N CYS A 521 6.96 -24.41 24.08
CA CYS A 521 5.95 -24.29 23.03
C CYS A 521 5.48 -25.66 22.51
N PRO A 522 4.17 -25.98 22.59
CA PRO A 522 3.61 -27.19 21.99
C PRO A 522 3.84 -27.21 20.46
N PRO A 523 4.20 -28.37 19.87
CA PRO A 523 4.44 -28.48 18.42
C PRO A 523 3.25 -28.02 17.57
N THR A 524 2.01 -28.26 18.01
CA THR A 524 0.80 -27.85 17.30
C THR A 524 0.65 -26.33 17.24
N LEU A 525 1.02 -25.63 18.32
CA LEU A 525 1.00 -24.17 18.36
C LEU A 525 2.11 -23.58 17.47
N TYR A 526 3.31 -24.16 17.51
CA TYR A 526 4.41 -23.70 16.66
C TYR A 526 4.12 -23.95 15.17
N SER A 527 3.51 -25.08 14.82
CA SER A 527 3.04 -25.34 13.46
C SER A 527 2.04 -24.27 12.99
N LEU A 528 1.13 -23.83 13.86
CA LEU A 528 0.23 -22.72 13.58
C LEU A 528 0.98 -21.40 13.36
N MET A 529 1.99 -21.07 14.18
CA MET A 529 2.86 -19.90 13.98
C MET A 529 3.58 -19.96 12.62
N THR A 530 4.14 -21.11 12.24
CA THR A 530 4.84 -21.24 10.96
C THR A 530 3.94 -21.05 9.75
N ARG A 531 2.65 -21.42 9.83
CA ARG A 531 1.66 -21.11 8.78
C ARG A 531 1.37 -19.61 8.68
N CYS A 532 1.34 -18.90 9.81
CA CYS A 532 1.20 -17.45 9.81
C CYS A 532 2.42 -16.73 9.23
N TRP A 533 3.60 -17.37 9.28
CA TRP A 533 4.84 -16.85 8.68
C TRP A 533 5.10 -17.35 7.24
N ALA A 534 4.05 -17.80 6.55
CA ALA A 534 4.11 -18.01 5.11
C ALA A 534 4.55 -16.71 4.42
N TYR A 535 5.50 -16.81 3.49
CA TYR A 535 6.05 -15.64 2.82
C TYR A 535 4.96 -14.92 2.01
N SER A 536 4.19 -15.70 1.25
CA SER A 536 3.00 -15.20 0.53
C SER A 536 1.88 -14.83 1.50
N PRO A 537 1.35 -13.60 1.46
CA PRO A 537 0.28 -13.17 2.38
C PRO A 537 -1.01 -13.99 2.26
N VAL A 538 -1.34 -14.47 1.05
CA VAL A 538 -2.59 -15.22 0.78
C VAL A 538 -2.58 -16.65 1.32
N GLU A 539 -1.41 -17.17 1.70
CA GLU A 539 -1.27 -18.52 2.31
C GLU A 539 -1.47 -18.50 3.83
N ARG A 540 -1.53 -17.31 4.43
CA ARG A 540 -1.67 -17.13 5.88
C ARG A 540 -3.15 -17.35 6.26
N PRO A 541 -3.44 -18.02 7.40
CA PRO A 541 -4.80 -18.22 7.86
C PRO A 541 -5.46 -16.90 8.31
N SER A 542 -6.78 -16.81 8.19
CA SER A 542 -7.56 -15.69 8.75
C SER A 542 -7.56 -15.69 10.30
N PHE A 543 -7.90 -14.56 10.92
CA PHE A 543 -8.04 -14.53 12.38
C PHE A 543 -9.19 -15.41 12.88
N ALA A 544 -10.27 -15.54 12.10
CA ALA A 544 -11.37 -16.47 12.39
C ALA A 544 -10.87 -17.92 12.51
N GLU A 545 -10.04 -18.37 11.57
CA GLU A 545 -9.40 -19.71 11.64
C GLU A 545 -8.48 -19.85 12.85
N LEU A 546 -7.68 -18.82 13.14
CA LEU A 546 -6.75 -18.80 14.26
C LEU A 546 -7.46 -18.95 15.60
N VAL A 547 -8.60 -18.27 15.79
CA VAL A 547 -9.45 -18.41 16.98
C VAL A 547 -9.90 -19.87 17.14
N CYS A 548 -10.39 -20.51 16.08
CA CYS A 548 -10.83 -21.90 16.12
C CYS A 548 -9.69 -22.86 16.49
N LYS A 549 -8.52 -22.72 15.86
CA LYS A 549 -7.36 -23.58 16.14
C LYS A 549 -6.81 -23.39 17.55
N LEU A 550 -6.71 -22.15 18.03
CA LEU A 550 -6.25 -21.84 19.40
C LEU A 550 -7.22 -22.36 20.47
N ARG A 551 -8.53 -22.28 20.25
CA ARG A 551 -9.54 -22.88 21.15
C ARG A 551 -9.33 -24.39 21.28
N TYR A 552 -9.15 -25.08 20.16
CA TYR A 552 -8.91 -26.53 20.15
C TYR A 552 -7.62 -26.90 20.90
N ILE A 553 -6.52 -26.20 20.63
CA ILE A 553 -5.23 -26.43 21.31
C ILE A 553 -5.37 -26.21 22.82
N THR A 554 -6.08 -25.15 23.22
CA THR A 554 -6.33 -24.84 24.65
C THR A 554 -7.12 -25.96 25.32
N ALA A 555 -8.23 -26.38 24.71
CA ALA A 555 -9.08 -27.45 25.25
C ALA A 555 -8.31 -28.78 25.39
N ALA A 556 -7.53 -29.15 24.37
CA ALA A 556 -6.73 -30.37 24.40
C ALA A 556 -5.68 -30.39 25.52
N LEU A 557 -5.10 -29.23 25.87
CA LEU A 557 -4.11 -29.12 26.94
C LEU A 557 -4.76 -29.13 28.33
N VAL A 558 -5.89 -28.45 28.51
CA VAL A 558 -6.65 -28.48 29.77
C VAL A 558 -7.08 -29.92 30.10
N ILE A 559 -7.57 -30.67 29.11
CA ILE A 559 -7.98 -32.08 29.31
C ILE A 559 -6.78 -32.95 29.73
N LYS A 560 -5.59 -32.72 29.15
CA LYS A 560 -4.37 -33.46 29.51
C LYS A 560 -3.90 -33.15 30.94
N ASP A 561 -4.04 -31.91 31.39
CA ASP A 561 -3.63 -31.47 32.72
C ASP A 561 -4.51 -32.08 33.82
N VAL A 562 -5.83 -32.17 33.56
CA VAL A 562 -6.81 -32.79 34.49
C VAL A 562 -6.67 -34.31 34.58
N LYS A 563 -6.24 -35.01 33.52
CA LYS A 563 -6.29 -36.48 33.44
C LYS A 563 -4.96 -37.24 33.63
N GLY A 564 -3.82 -36.56 33.84
CA GLY A 564 -2.57 -37.23 34.26
C GLY A 564 -2.13 -38.44 33.42
N ARG A 565 -1.97 -38.28 32.09
CA ARG A 565 -1.43 -39.23 31.06
C ARG A 565 -2.10 -40.61 30.87
N GLN A 566 -2.89 -40.72 29.80
CA GLN A 566 -2.69 -41.49 28.54
C GLN A 566 -3.90 -41.16 27.65
N PHE A 567 -3.71 -40.92 26.35
CA PHE A 567 -4.85 -40.65 25.44
C PHE A 567 -5.08 -41.90 24.58
N GLU A 568 -6.15 -42.64 24.87
CA GLU A 568 -6.91 -43.33 23.82
C GLU A 568 -7.64 -42.27 23.00
N PRO A 569 -7.78 -42.41 21.67
CA PRO A 569 -8.44 -41.44 20.83
C PRO A 569 -9.93 -41.39 21.17
N LEU A 570 -10.33 -40.44 22.01
CA LEU A 570 -11.73 -40.15 22.27
C LEU A 570 -12.34 -39.45 21.04
N ASN A 571 -13.39 -40.08 20.50
CA ASN A 571 -14.16 -39.63 19.34
C ASN A 571 -14.52 -38.14 19.40
N GLU A 572 -14.27 -37.43 18.30
CA GLU A 572 -14.48 -36.00 18.08
C GLU A 572 -15.95 -35.54 18.21
N SER A 573 -16.90 -36.46 18.41
CA SER A 573 -18.33 -36.20 18.29
C SER A 573 -19.05 -35.86 19.61
N GLN A 574 -18.44 -35.99 20.81
CA GLN A 574 -19.23 -35.90 22.06
C GLN A 574 -19.00 -34.67 22.93
N VAL A 575 -17.88 -33.95 22.80
CA VAL A 575 -17.59 -32.80 23.68
C VAL A 575 -18.11 -31.48 23.09
N CYS A 576 -18.32 -31.42 21.77
CA CYS A 576 -18.74 -30.20 21.08
C CYS A 576 -20.27 -29.99 20.98
N ILE A 577 -21.12 -30.94 21.36
CA ILE A 577 -22.54 -30.92 20.96
C ILE A 577 -23.45 -30.08 21.89
N SER A 578 -23.10 -29.82 23.14
CA SER A 578 -24.03 -29.13 24.05
C SER A 578 -23.99 -27.59 23.96
N GLU A 579 -22.83 -26.99 23.66
CA GLU A 579 -22.69 -25.51 23.65
C GLU A 579 -22.70 -24.88 22.25
N LEU A 580 -22.63 -25.68 21.17
CA LEU A 580 -22.61 -25.19 19.78
C LEU A 580 -23.98 -25.26 19.07
N LYS A 581 -25.02 -25.78 19.74
CA LYS A 581 -26.40 -25.76 19.20
C LYS A 581 -27.00 -24.35 19.08
N GLU A 582 -26.41 -23.33 19.71
CA GLU A 582 -26.98 -21.98 19.67
C GLU A 582 -26.63 -21.14 18.43
N ARG A 583 -25.68 -21.53 17.56
CA ARG A 583 -25.21 -20.60 16.48
C ARG A 583 -24.92 -21.21 15.10
N GLY A 584 -25.61 -22.28 14.72
CA GLY A 584 -26.02 -22.59 13.33
C GLY A 584 -25.02 -22.40 12.18
N PHE A 585 -23.95 -23.19 12.12
CA PHE A 585 -23.18 -23.41 10.87
C PHE A 585 -23.05 -24.91 10.61
N LEU A 586 -23.49 -25.36 9.43
CA LEU A 586 -23.59 -26.75 8.98
C LEU A 586 -22.31 -27.25 8.29
N GLU A 587 -22.00 -28.55 8.47
CA GLU A 587 -21.38 -29.56 7.55
C GLU A 587 -20.36 -30.49 8.25
N PRO A 588 -19.96 -31.68 7.71
CA PRO A 588 -20.52 -32.57 6.67
C PRO A 588 -21.06 -33.92 7.25
N ASN A 589 -21.85 -34.67 6.46
CA ASN A 589 -22.75 -35.71 6.99
C ASN A 589 -22.17 -37.13 7.17
N SER A 590 -20.94 -37.43 6.74
CA SER A 590 -20.39 -38.79 6.90
C SER A 590 -18.87 -38.86 7.02
N LYS A 591 -18.43 -39.89 7.74
CA LYS A 591 -17.02 -40.24 7.96
C LYS A 591 -16.32 -40.70 6.67
N GLU A 592 -17.08 -41.24 5.72
CA GLU A 592 -16.56 -41.76 4.45
C GLU A 592 -16.21 -40.62 3.48
N ASP A 593 -16.97 -39.52 3.49
CA ASP A 593 -16.69 -38.35 2.64
C ASP A 593 -15.44 -37.58 3.11
N ALA A 594 -15.26 -37.42 4.42
CA ALA A 594 -14.06 -36.80 4.99
C ALA A 594 -12.79 -37.63 4.70
N GLN A 595 -12.92 -38.95 4.66
CA GLN A 595 -11.82 -39.87 4.41
C GLN A 595 -11.43 -39.92 2.92
N ARG A 596 -12.44 -39.84 2.02
CA ARG A 596 -12.23 -39.68 0.58
C ARG A 596 -11.49 -38.38 0.24
N LEU A 597 -11.88 -37.27 0.88
CA LEU A 597 -11.25 -35.97 0.66
C LEU A 597 -9.80 -35.95 1.13
N TRP A 598 -9.50 -36.55 2.28
CA TRP A 598 -8.14 -36.67 2.79
C TRP A 598 -7.24 -37.57 1.90
N GLU A 599 -7.79 -38.66 1.35
CA GLU A 599 -7.04 -39.53 0.43
C GLU A 599 -6.76 -38.84 -0.92
N MET A 600 -7.70 -38.05 -1.44
CA MET A 600 -7.50 -37.22 -2.62
C MET A 600 -6.44 -36.13 -2.38
N GLU A 601 -6.48 -35.46 -1.23
CA GLU A 601 -5.53 -34.39 -0.87
C GLU A 601 -4.10 -34.96 -0.68
N ARG A 602 -3.98 -36.15 -0.07
CA ARG A 602 -2.70 -36.86 0.06
C ARG A 602 -2.11 -37.27 -1.29
N GLN A 603 -2.94 -37.72 -2.24
CA GLN A 603 -2.49 -38.03 -3.60
C GLN A 603 -2.05 -36.78 -4.35
N CYS A 604 -2.78 -35.67 -4.23
CA CYS A 604 -2.42 -34.40 -4.85
C CYS A 604 -1.06 -33.86 -4.36
N VAL A 605 -0.79 -33.96 -3.05
CA VAL A 605 0.49 -33.55 -2.45
C VAL A 605 1.66 -34.43 -2.93
N GLN A 606 1.44 -35.75 -3.07
CA GLN A 606 2.48 -36.67 -3.57
C GLN A 606 2.79 -36.48 -5.05
N GLU A 607 1.78 -36.21 -5.88
CA GLU A 607 1.95 -35.87 -7.31
C GLU A 607 2.75 -34.56 -7.47
N THR A 608 2.47 -33.57 -6.62
CA THR A 608 3.14 -32.26 -6.62
C THR A 608 4.62 -32.38 -6.23
N LEU A 609 4.95 -33.18 -5.20
CA LEU A 609 6.34 -33.43 -4.82
C LEU A 609 7.11 -34.19 -5.90
N ARG A 610 6.46 -35.12 -6.60
CA ARG A 610 7.04 -35.87 -7.70
C ARG A 610 7.32 -34.96 -8.90
N ARG A 611 6.42 -34.02 -9.21
CA ARG A 611 6.60 -33.01 -10.26
C ARG A 611 7.74 -32.05 -9.95
N GLN A 612 7.80 -31.50 -8.73
CA GLN A 612 8.89 -30.61 -8.30
C GLN A 612 10.26 -31.29 -8.33
N LYS A 613 10.33 -32.58 -8.00
CA LYS A 613 11.58 -33.35 -8.04
C LYS A 613 12.02 -33.70 -9.47
N GLN A 614 11.07 -33.85 -10.40
CA GLN A 614 11.31 -34.03 -11.83
C GLN A 614 11.81 -32.71 -12.46
N GLU A 615 11.14 -31.59 -12.16
CA GLU A 615 11.51 -30.24 -12.59
C GLU A 615 12.93 -29.87 -12.10
N MET A 616 13.25 -30.12 -10.83
CA MET A 616 14.61 -29.88 -10.29
C MET A 616 15.70 -30.71 -10.99
N LEU A 617 15.38 -31.93 -11.44
CA LEU A 617 16.32 -32.78 -12.17
C LEU A 617 16.49 -32.34 -13.64
N GLU A 618 15.43 -31.76 -14.21
CA GLU A 618 15.42 -31.16 -15.54
C GLU A 618 16.16 -29.81 -15.56
N ASP A 619 16.01 -29.00 -14.50
CA ASP A 619 16.72 -27.73 -14.31
C ASP A 619 18.24 -27.95 -14.09
N ASN A 620 18.64 -28.96 -13.30
CA ASN A 620 20.07 -29.31 -13.18
C ASN A 620 20.66 -29.80 -14.50
N LYS A 621 19.90 -30.58 -15.29
CA LYS A 621 20.31 -30.97 -16.65
C LYS A 621 20.33 -29.77 -17.61
N TRP A 622 19.49 -28.77 -17.38
CA TRP A 622 19.44 -27.54 -18.17
C TRP A 622 20.65 -26.64 -17.87
N LEU A 623 21.04 -26.52 -16.60
CA LEU A 623 22.24 -25.76 -16.17
C LEU A 623 23.56 -26.39 -16.66
N GLU A 624 23.70 -27.72 -16.58
CA GLU A 624 24.86 -28.43 -17.16
C GLU A 624 24.91 -28.32 -18.70
N LYS A 625 23.76 -28.10 -19.34
CA LYS A 625 23.63 -27.90 -20.78
C LYS A 625 23.91 -26.45 -21.16
N GLU A 626 23.53 -25.48 -20.33
CA GLU A 626 23.82 -24.05 -20.50
C GLU A 626 25.30 -23.73 -20.31
N GLU A 627 25.97 -24.36 -19.34
CA GLU A 627 27.41 -24.21 -19.13
C GLU A 627 28.24 -24.78 -20.32
N LYS A 628 27.71 -25.81 -20.99
CA LYS A 628 28.24 -26.35 -22.27
C LYS A 628 27.82 -25.56 -23.51
N LEU A 629 26.87 -24.64 -23.40
CA LEU A 629 26.35 -23.79 -24.47
C LEU A 629 26.95 -22.37 -24.46
N LEU A 630 27.98 -22.11 -23.64
CA LEU A 630 28.81 -20.91 -23.76
C LEU A 630 29.34 -20.83 -25.22
N PRO A 631 28.95 -19.81 -26.01
CA PRO A 631 29.37 -19.73 -27.40
C PRO A 631 30.87 -19.45 -27.49
N ALA A 632 31.55 -20.19 -28.38
CA ALA A 632 32.78 -19.72 -29.01
C ALA A 632 32.51 -18.38 -29.74
N PRO A 633 33.53 -17.55 -30.01
CA PRO A 633 33.36 -16.15 -30.41
C PRO A 633 32.38 -15.98 -31.58
N THR A 634 31.50 -14.99 -31.47
CA THR A 634 30.29 -14.78 -32.29
C THR A 634 30.55 -14.37 -33.76
N ALA A 635 31.78 -14.51 -34.26
CA ALA A 635 32.12 -14.44 -35.68
C ALA A 635 33.48 -15.13 -35.91
N GLU A 636 33.61 -15.92 -36.98
CA GLU A 636 34.88 -16.50 -37.47
C GLU A 636 35.80 -15.40 -38.03
N LEU A 637 36.27 -14.53 -37.15
CA LEU A 637 37.20 -13.43 -37.45
C LEU A 637 38.61 -13.81 -37.00
N ASP A 638 39.61 -13.47 -37.80
CA ASP A 638 41.01 -13.60 -37.39
C ASP A 638 41.28 -12.68 -36.19
N ARG A 639 41.59 -13.27 -35.04
CA ARG A 639 41.83 -12.56 -33.76
C ARG A 639 43.32 -12.35 -33.46
N THR A 640 44.23 -12.85 -34.30
CA THR A 640 45.68 -12.88 -34.03
C THR A 640 46.25 -11.49 -33.73
N ASP A 641 45.71 -10.43 -34.35
CA ASP A 641 46.14 -9.03 -34.16
C ASP A 641 44.99 -8.11 -33.65
N ASP A 642 43.91 -8.65 -33.06
CA ASP A 642 42.76 -7.85 -32.64
C ASP A 642 42.92 -7.31 -31.22
N MET A 643 43.45 -6.08 -31.11
CA MET A 643 43.68 -5.42 -29.83
C MET A 643 42.41 -5.18 -29.01
N VAL A 644 41.25 -5.03 -29.64
CA VAL A 644 39.97 -4.87 -28.91
C VAL A 644 39.59 -6.21 -28.27
N TYR A 645 39.69 -7.30 -29.01
CA TYR A 645 39.46 -8.66 -28.50
C TYR A 645 40.41 -9.00 -27.34
N HIS A 646 41.71 -8.76 -27.52
CA HIS A 646 42.71 -9.02 -26.48
C HIS A 646 42.44 -8.22 -25.20
N ASN A 647 42.08 -6.94 -25.31
CA ASN A 647 41.77 -6.10 -24.15
C ASN A 647 40.47 -6.54 -23.43
N VAL A 648 39.46 -7.03 -24.15
CA VAL A 648 38.24 -7.58 -23.53
C VAL A 648 38.52 -8.90 -22.81
N MET A 649 39.33 -9.78 -23.39
CA MET A 649 39.72 -11.02 -22.73
C MET A 649 40.56 -10.76 -21.48
N GLU A 650 41.47 -9.78 -21.53
CA GLU A 650 42.23 -9.35 -20.36
C GLU A 650 41.29 -8.72 -19.30
N MET A 651 40.25 -7.98 -19.69
CA MET A 651 39.25 -7.44 -18.76
C MET A 651 38.52 -8.56 -18.00
N VAL A 652 38.03 -9.58 -18.73
CA VAL A 652 37.38 -10.75 -18.13
C VAL A 652 38.33 -11.47 -17.18
N LYS A 653 39.59 -11.65 -17.58
CA LYS A 653 40.61 -12.30 -16.77
C LYS A 653 40.89 -11.52 -15.47
N VAL A 654 41.04 -10.21 -15.52
CA VAL A 654 41.27 -9.36 -14.33
C VAL A 654 40.05 -9.37 -13.40
N VAL A 655 38.83 -9.38 -13.94
CA VAL A 655 37.59 -9.47 -13.13
C VAL A 655 37.43 -10.85 -12.50
N MET A 656 37.78 -11.93 -13.20
CA MET A 656 37.81 -13.28 -12.62
C MET A 656 38.88 -13.39 -11.52
N GLN A 657 40.04 -12.78 -11.72
CA GLN A 657 41.09 -12.72 -10.70
C GLN A 657 40.60 -11.97 -9.45
N LEU A 658 39.93 -10.82 -9.62
CA LEU A 658 39.29 -10.11 -8.50
C LEU A 658 38.29 -11.00 -7.76
N LYS A 659 37.44 -11.75 -8.46
CA LYS A 659 36.47 -12.68 -7.87
C LYS A 659 37.15 -13.77 -7.04
N ASN A 660 38.27 -14.30 -7.52
CA ASN A 660 39.01 -15.36 -6.83
C ASN A 660 39.74 -14.82 -5.59
N ASP A 661 40.32 -13.62 -5.70
CA ASP A 661 41.20 -13.08 -4.68
C ASP A 661 40.47 -12.25 -3.60
N VAL A 662 39.26 -11.73 -3.86
CA VAL A 662 38.53 -10.84 -2.92
C VAL A 662 38.27 -11.43 -1.54
N ASN A 663 38.26 -12.77 -1.43
CA ASN A 663 38.04 -13.48 -0.18
C ASN A 663 39.31 -13.63 0.66
N THR A 664 40.49 -13.58 0.03
CA THR A 664 41.80 -13.74 0.67
C THR A 664 42.57 -12.43 0.77
N LEU A 665 42.31 -11.46 -0.12
CA LEU A 665 42.92 -10.13 -0.12
C LEU A 665 42.45 -9.26 1.05
N PRO A 666 43.37 -8.55 1.73
CA PRO A 666 43.00 -7.51 2.67
C PRO A 666 42.34 -6.34 1.95
N ALA A 667 41.37 -5.69 2.59
CA ALA A 667 40.57 -4.65 1.96
C ALA A 667 41.40 -3.44 1.47
N SER A 668 42.54 -3.15 2.12
CA SER A 668 43.50 -2.14 1.67
C SER A 668 44.04 -2.40 0.26
N GLU A 669 44.05 -3.65 -0.20
CA GLU A 669 44.59 -4.05 -1.50
C GLU A 669 43.53 -4.10 -2.62
N TYR A 670 42.24 -3.93 -2.32
CA TYR A 670 41.20 -3.87 -3.35
C TYR A 670 41.45 -2.75 -4.37
N ILE A 671 42.06 -1.65 -3.91
CA ILE A 671 42.45 -0.53 -4.77
C ILE A 671 43.48 -0.94 -5.82
N THR A 672 44.37 -1.89 -5.53
CA THR A 672 45.39 -2.36 -6.47
C THR A 672 44.74 -3.13 -7.62
N VAL A 673 43.79 -4.01 -7.31
CA VAL A 673 43.09 -4.83 -8.31
C VAL A 673 42.10 -3.97 -9.12
N VAL A 674 41.35 -3.06 -8.49
CA VAL A 674 40.45 -2.15 -9.22
C VAL A 674 41.23 -1.14 -10.08
N LYS A 675 42.43 -0.74 -9.67
CA LYS A 675 43.34 0.05 -10.54
C LYS A 675 43.75 -0.75 -11.79
N LEU A 676 44.01 -2.05 -11.65
CA LEU A 676 44.30 -2.92 -12.79
C LEU A 676 43.11 -2.99 -13.75
N VAL A 677 41.89 -3.20 -13.24
CA VAL A 677 40.64 -3.12 -14.03
C VAL A 677 40.53 -1.79 -14.78
N GLY A 678 40.77 -0.66 -14.10
CA GLY A 678 40.73 0.66 -14.74
C GLY A 678 41.85 0.91 -15.76
N MET A 679 43.02 0.27 -15.61
CA MET A 679 44.09 0.30 -16.61
C MET A 679 43.71 -0.51 -17.84
N THR A 680 43.15 -1.71 -17.66
CA THR A 680 42.66 -2.56 -18.76
C THR A 680 41.52 -1.88 -19.52
N LEU A 681 40.60 -1.19 -18.83
CA LEU A 681 39.53 -0.44 -19.49
C LEU A 681 40.08 0.71 -20.34
N ARG A 682 41.11 1.41 -19.86
CA ARG A 682 41.78 2.46 -20.65
C ARG A 682 42.44 1.91 -21.91
N SER A 683 43.10 0.75 -21.81
CA SER A 683 43.67 0.08 -22.98
C SER A 683 42.59 -0.34 -23.97
N LEU A 684 41.46 -0.88 -23.46
CA LEU A 684 40.30 -1.22 -24.27
C LEU A 684 39.74 0.00 -25.01
N ILE A 685 39.43 1.08 -24.29
CA ILE A 685 38.91 2.31 -24.89
C ILE A 685 39.87 2.85 -25.95
N ARG A 686 41.18 2.92 -25.66
CA ARG A 686 42.18 3.35 -26.65
C ARG A 686 42.18 2.47 -27.90
N SER A 687 42.13 1.15 -27.75
CA SER A 687 42.07 0.23 -28.90
C SER A 687 40.80 0.39 -29.74
N VAL A 688 39.70 0.84 -29.12
CA VAL A 688 38.45 1.17 -29.81
C VAL A 688 38.55 2.55 -30.48
N ASP A 689 39.18 3.54 -29.84
CA ASP A 689 39.41 4.87 -30.41
C ASP A 689 40.30 4.83 -31.65
N ASP A 690 41.29 3.92 -31.70
CA ASP A 690 42.16 3.74 -32.86
C ASP A 690 41.41 3.21 -34.09
N ILE A 691 40.32 2.44 -33.87
CA ILE A 691 39.50 1.89 -34.97
C ILE A 691 38.31 2.79 -35.32
N LEU A 692 37.80 3.61 -34.39
CA LEU A 692 36.61 4.45 -34.57
C LEU A 692 36.63 5.29 -35.87
N PRO A 693 37.76 5.92 -36.28
CA PRO A 693 37.84 6.68 -37.52
C PRO A 693 37.63 5.85 -38.79
N THR A 694 37.92 4.55 -38.73
CA THR A 694 37.76 3.61 -39.86
C THR A 694 36.33 3.10 -40.01
N LEU A 695 35.46 3.34 -39.02
CA LEU A 695 34.07 2.88 -38.98
C LEU A 695 33.09 3.96 -39.49
N HIS A 696 31.92 3.53 -39.97
CA HIS A 696 30.88 4.43 -40.47
C HIS A 696 30.26 5.29 -39.35
N GLU A 697 29.97 6.56 -39.64
CA GLU A 697 29.55 7.58 -38.64
C GLU A 697 28.29 7.19 -37.84
N SER A 698 27.33 6.50 -38.47
CA SER A 698 26.12 6.02 -37.80
C SER A 698 26.36 4.97 -36.71
N ILE A 699 27.49 4.24 -36.76
CA ILE A 699 27.84 3.19 -35.79
C ILE A 699 28.79 3.74 -34.70
N ARG A 700 29.54 4.82 -35.00
CA ARG A 700 30.40 5.49 -34.01
C ARG A 700 29.61 5.98 -32.80
N MET A 701 28.43 6.55 -33.01
CA MET A 701 27.57 7.04 -31.92
C MET A 701 27.14 5.95 -30.93
N GLU A 702 26.92 4.73 -31.42
CA GLU A 702 26.56 3.56 -30.60
C GLU A 702 27.76 3.03 -29.79
N ILE A 703 28.93 2.97 -30.43
CA ILE A 703 30.20 2.59 -29.79
C ILE A 703 30.61 3.63 -28.74
N GLU A 704 30.52 4.92 -29.03
CA GLU A 704 30.80 6.02 -28.09
C GLU A 704 29.84 6.02 -26.90
N GLY A 705 28.55 5.71 -27.14
CA GLY A 705 27.56 5.52 -26.09
C GLY A 705 27.93 4.37 -25.15
N THR A 706 28.44 3.28 -25.70
CA THR A 706 28.90 2.11 -24.94
C THR A 706 30.20 2.40 -24.19
N GLN A 707 31.15 3.15 -24.76
CA GLN A 707 32.35 3.63 -24.05
C GLN A 707 31.98 4.55 -22.86
N LYS A 708 30.96 5.41 -23.00
CA LYS A 708 30.45 6.23 -21.88
C LYS A 708 29.82 5.38 -20.78
N LEU A 709 29.10 4.32 -21.14
CA LEU A 709 28.55 3.34 -20.20
C LEU A 709 29.68 2.65 -19.41
N LEU A 710 30.72 2.16 -20.07
CA LEU A 710 31.84 1.50 -19.38
C LEU A 710 32.58 2.43 -18.39
N ASN A 711 32.71 3.72 -18.72
CA ASN A 711 33.27 4.69 -17.77
C ASN A 711 32.37 4.90 -16.54
N LYS A 712 31.04 4.85 -16.72
CA LYS A 712 30.06 4.88 -15.63
C LYS A 712 30.14 3.60 -14.79
N ASP A 713 30.30 2.44 -15.40
CA ASP A 713 30.41 1.16 -14.68
C ASP A 713 31.71 1.07 -13.87
N LEU A 714 32.82 1.61 -14.40
CA LEU A 714 34.06 1.74 -13.63
C LEU A 714 33.90 2.69 -12.43
N ALA A 715 33.16 3.80 -12.60
CA ALA A 715 32.87 4.72 -11.49
C ALA A 715 32.04 4.03 -10.39
N GLU A 716 31.05 3.22 -10.79
CA GLU A 716 30.24 2.41 -9.88
C GLU A 716 31.10 1.37 -9.16
N LEU A 717 31.98 0.66 -9.88
CA LEU A 717 32.92 -0.29 -9.27
C LEU A 717 33.86 0.38 -8.25
N ILE A 718 34.39 1.57 -8.56
CA ILE A 718 35.23 2.34 -7.62
C ILE A 718 34.43 2.75 -6.38
N SER A 719 33.16 3.17 -6.56
CA SER A 719 32.26 3.51 -5.47
C SER A 719 32.01 2.31 -4.54
N LYS A 720 31.66 1.16 -5.12
CA LYS A 720 31.44 -0.09 -4.37
C LYS A 720 32.70 -0.63 -3.71
N MET A 721 33.86 -0.47 -4.34
CA MET A 721 35.14 -0.80 -3.73
C MET A 721 35.44 0.07 -2.50
N ARG A 722 35.23 1.39 -2.58
CA ARG A 722 35.40 2.28 -1.41
C ARG A 722 34.45 1.92 -0.28
N LEU A 723 33.21 1.58 -0.61
CA LEU A 723 32.23 1.10 0.36
C LEU A 723 32.69 -0.21 1.01
N ALA A 724 33.24 -1.15 0.25
CA ALA A 724 33.82 -2.39 0.76
C ALA A 724 35.06 -2.16 1.65
N GLN A 725 35.88 -1.14 1.35
CA GLN A 725 37.01 -0.76 2.19
C GLN A 725 36.58 -0.13 3.52
N GLN A 726 35.63 0.81 3.48
CA GLN A 726 35.11 1.50 4.67
C GLN A 726 34.40 0.52 5.62
N ASN A 727 33.74 -0.49 5.07
CA ASN A 727 32.96 -1.47 5.82
C ASN A 727 33.72 -2.78 6.09
N ALA A 728 35.04 -2.82 5.85
CA ALA A 728 35.85 -4.05 5.88
C ALA A 728 35.93 -4.75 7.25
N VAL A 729 35.65 -4.02 8.34
CA VAL A 729 35.62 -4.52 9.72
C VAL A 729 34.21 -4.53 10.32
N THR A 730 33.18 -4.28 9.50
CA THR A 730 31.78 -4.20 9.92
C THR A 730 31.00 -5.45 9.53
N SER A 731 29.78 -5.62 10.06
CA SER A 731 28.86 -6.69 9.66
C SER A 731 28.43 -6.64 8.19
N LEU A 732 28.65 -5.51 7.49
CA LEU A 732 28.32 -5.32 6.08
C LEU A 732 29.45 -5.75 5.11
N LYS A 733 30.57 -6.29 5.61
CA LYS A 733 31.75 -6.64 4.81
C LYS A 733 31.41 -7.54 3.62
N ASP A 734 30.68 -8.63 3.82
CA ASP A 734 30.41 -9.61 2.76
C ASP A 734 29.39 -9.10 1.74
N GLU A 735 28.43 -8.30 2.20
CA GLU A 735 27.47 -7.63 1.32
C GLU A 735 28.15 -6.56 0.45
N CYS A 736 29.04 -5.75 1.03
CA CYS A 736 29.81 -4.77 0.26
C CYS A 736 30.77 -5.45 -0.74
N LYS A 737 31.36 -6.61 -0.39
CA LYS A 737 32.14 -7.43 -1.34
C LYS A 737 31.27 -7.95 -2.49
N LYS A 738 30.08 -8.49 -2.21
CA LYS A 738 29.13 -8.96 -3.24
C LYS A 738 28.74 -7.83 -4.19
N GLN A 739 28.46 -6.64 -3.68
CA GLN A 739 28.14 -5.47 -4.51
C GLN A 739 29.33 -5.02 -5.36
N MET A 740 30.55 -5.05 -4.83
CA MET A 740 31.77 -4.78 -5.60
C MET A 740 31.97 -5.80 -6.73
N LEU A 741 31.75 -7.10 -6.45
CA LEU A 741 31.85 -8.16 -7.47
C LEU A 741 30.75 -8.06 -8.53
N ALA A 742 29.52 -7.69 -8.15
CA ALA A 742 28.43 -7.48 -9.08
C ALA A 742 28.75 -6.33 -10.04
N ALA A 743 29.26 -5.20 -9.53
CA ALA A 743 29.70 -4.08 -10.35
C ALA A 743 30.86 -4.46 -11.30
N ALA A 744 31.83 -5.26 -10.83
CA ALA A 744 32.93 -5.74 -11.67
C ALA A 744 32.44 -6.69 -12.78
N HIS A 745 31.45 -7.54 -12.48
CA HIS A 745 30.84 -8.45 -13.45
C HIS A 745 30.05 -7.71 -14.53
N THR A 746 29.28 -6.69 -14.15
CA THR A 746 28.59 -5.80 -15.11
C THR A 746 29.58 -5.16 -16.07
N LEU A 747 30.69 -4.59 -15.55
CA LEU A 747 31.74 -3.99 -16.39
C LEU A 747 32.36 -4.98 -17.39
N ALA A 748 32.58 -6.24 -16.99
CA ALA A 748 33.10 -7.28 -17.89
C ALA A 748 32.08 -7.65 -18.98
N MET A 749 30.80 -7.76 -18.61
CA MET A 749 29.72 -8.05 -19.55
C MET A 749 29.55 -6.93 -20.59
N ASP A 750 29.56 -5.67 -20.16
CA ASP A 750 29.45 -4.53 -21.06
C ASP A 750 30.71 -4.34 -21.93
N SER A 751 31.89 -4.76 -21.43
CA SER A 751 33.10 -4.81 -22.26
C SER A 751 32.99 -5.83 -23.38
N LYS A 752 32.30 -6.97 -23.13
CA LYS A 752 31.98 -7.95 -24.16
C LYS A 752 30.95 -7.43 -25.15
N ASN A 753 29.92 -6.74 -24.66
CA ASN A 753 28.93 -6.08 -25.52
C ASN A 753 29.57 -5.03 -26.44
N LEU A 754 30.58 -4.30 -25.96
CA LEU A 754 31.37 -3.38 -26.78
C LEU A 754 32.13 -4.11 -27.91
N LEU A 755 32.75 -5.24 -27.62
CA LEU A 755 33.42 -6.06 -28.65
C LEU A 755 32.41 -6.56 -29.71
N ASP A 756 31.24 -7.05 -29.29
CA ASP A 756 30.19 -7.49 -30.21
C ASP A 756 29.70 -6.33 -31.09
N ALA A 757 29.55 -5.13 -30.54
CA ALA A 757 29.19 -3.93 -31.30
C ALA A 757 30.29 -3.53 -32.30
N VAL A 758 31.56 -3.60 -31.89
CA VAL A 758 32.73 -3.34 -32.74
C VAL A 758 32.83 -4.36 -33.88
N ASP A 759 32.61 -5.64 -33.60
CA ASP A 759 32.67 -6.69 -34.62
C ASP A 759 31.54 -6.56 -35.64
N GLN A 760 30.32 -6.25 -35.18
CA GLN A 760 29.21 -5.93 -36.08
C GLN A 760 29.52 -4.69 -36.94
N ALA A 761 30.19 -3.68 -36.38
CA ALA A 761 30.63 -2.51 -37.12
C ALA A 761 31.66 -2.86 -38.20
N ARG A 762 32.66 -3.69 -37.87
CA ARG A 762 33.72 -4.14 -38.80
C ARG A 762 33.15 -4.96 -39.95
N VAL A 763 32.18 -5.84 -39.67
CA VAL A 763 31.47 -6.62 -40.70
C VAL A 763 30.67 -5.71 -41.63
N ARG A 764 29.91 -4.75 -41.08
CA ARG A 764 29.11 -3.80 -41.88
C ARG A 764 29.99 -2.85 -42.73
N ALA A 765 31.18 -2.52 -42.24
CA ALA A 765 32.14 -1.68 -42.96
C ALA A 765 33.02 -2.46 -43.96
N ASN A 766 32.87 -3.79 -44.05
CA ASN A 766 33.68 -4.69 -44.87
C ASN A 766 35.19 -4.64 -44.55
N VAL A 767 35.53 -4.34 -43.29
CA VAL A 767 36.92 -4.24 -42.76
C VAL A 767 37.28 -5.49 -41.93
N ALA A 768 36.33 -6.40 -41.74
CA ALA A 768 36.51 -7.67 -41.04
C ALA A 768 37.46 -8.62 -41.81
N LYS A 769 38.50 -9.12 -41.14
CA LYS A 769 39.35 -10.21 -41.65
C LYS A 769 38.70 -11.57 -41.32
N PRO A 770 38.22 -12.34 -42.31
CA PRO A 770 37.72 -13.68 -42.06
C PRO A 770 38.85 -14.59 -41.58
N ALA A 771 38.56 -15.51 -40.65
CA ALA A 771 39.53 -16.48 -40.17
C ALA A 771 40.00 -17.37 -41.33
N THR A 772 41.31 -17.55 -41.50
CA THR A 772 41.84 -18.57 -42.43
C THR A 772 41.51 -19.96 -41.88
N PRO A 773 41.10 -20.91 -42.75
CA PRO A 773 40.69 -22.25 -42.34
C PRO A 773 41.79 -23.07 -41.66
#